data_AF-A0A1C5GVB4-F1
#
_entry.id   AF-A0A1C5GVB4-F1
#
_cell.length_a   1.000
_cell.length_b   1.000
_cell.length_c   1.000
_cell.angle_alpha   90.00
_cell.angle_beta   90.00
_cell.angle_gamma   90.00
#
_symmetry.space_group_name_H-M   'P 1'
#
loop_
_entity.id
_entity.type
_entity.pdbx_description
1 polymer ?
#
loop_
_entity_poly.entity_id
_entity_poly.type
_entity_poly.pdbx_seq_one_letter_code
_entity_poly.pdbx_strand_id
1 'polypeptide(L)'
;MVYQGLTPAEKGEPCVGAYEVAGDDDCSHGPDPVPPGLDIGRDVKPVAPVRTEPTAPRPDPKTPRDAEVAEDAGALAPAESTPAVVPDAAAGGLSYTLGESGVVCAGDGTDGKRVQVLYAYEAGRPSRFGQYLESFRAWAAGVDAIYAASARATGGTRHVRYVVTPDCRVDVLQVQLPSGALSTFKDTIEALRALDHDRTDRKYMIFADANVYCGIGTFVGDERSAATNRNNLGPSYGRTDAGCWTPSVAAHELTHNLGAVFDSAPNSSKAGHCVDDFDVMCYKDADTTKVRVVCGDRGLEKRLDCNHDDYFHTDPKAGSYLDTHWNVADNGFLVKGEPSVGPSPTPSGATPTSGPPGVTPTPEPTPVLSPTSATPSPTGTTAAPSPDVTTVTPGPSGTDPVPSPTVTPPPNRVKLTVSDTTATSTRLAWPAGPVDARYAVLVDGRSIARTAATRVSVIGMRPGTAYRVQIALVQSGGGLQPYTEVVTVRTTSPVAAAANEWLSLHNALTGAPAEVHGSRRNDGVPLVLGSGTGAANQAWRLVPATEGMFLIVSKATGKCVAPLGGTAVRGVPLVQVECAPGQTGQRWRVTRTDAGLRLGTADGALVVGIGSRYGVTRLLTLQRPDGSRHQSWTPRPA
;
A
#
# COMPACT_ATOMS: atom_id res chain seq x y z
N MET A 1 30.34 -15.53 2.51
CA MET A 1 30.30 -14.18 1.94
C MET A 1 30.78 -14.26 0.49
N VAL A 2 30.08 -13.66 -0.46
CA VAL A 2 30.36 -13.75 -1.91
C VAL A 2 30.59 -12.36 -2.48
N TYR A 3 31.84 -12.01 -2.76
CA TYR A 3 32.25 -10.70 -3.30
C TYR A 3 32.29 -10.67 -4.84
N GLN A 4 31.86 -11.74 -5.52
CA GLN A 4 31.85 -11.76 -6.99
C GLN A 4 30.90 -10.67 -7.52
N GLY A 5 31.39 -9.87 -8.48
CA GLY A 5 30.68 -8.71 -9.01
C GLY A 5 30.89 -7.41 -8.23
N LEU A 6 31.71 -7.44 -7.16
CA LEU A 6 32.11 -6.27 -6.37
C LEU A 6 33.62 -6.02 -6.48
N THR A 7 34.02 -4.75 -6.60
CA THR A 7 35.42 -4.31 -6.56
C THR A 7 35.60 -3.37 -5.36
N PRO A 8 36.58 -3.56 -4.47
CA PRO A 8 36.86 -2.59 -3.40
C PRO A 8 37.21 -1.23 -4.01
N ALA A 9 36.57 -0.16 -3.55
CA ALA A 9 36.77 1.18 -4.11
C ALA A 9 38.08 1.81 -3.63
N GLU A 10 38.80 2.46 -4.55
CA GLU A 10 40.02 3.21 -4.27
C GLU A 10 39.73 4.59 -3.64
N LYS A 11 40.79 5.20 -3.09
CA LYS A 11 40.68 6.48 -2.40
C LYS A 11 40.37 7.60 -3.41
N GLY A 12 39.15 8.13 -3.32
CA GLY A 12 38.66 9.24 -4.15
C GLY A 12 37.59 8.82 -5.16
N GLU A 13 37.26 7.52 -5.22
CA GLU A 13 36.14 7.00 -6.00
C GLU A 13 34.79 7.24 -5.31
N PRO A 14 33.65 7.22 -6.04
CA PRO A 14 32.33 7.51 -5.48
C PRO A 14 31.87 6.55 -4.38
N CYS A 15 32.46 5.35 -4.33
CA CYS A 15 32.17 4.27 -3.39
C CYS A 15 33.25 4.08 -2.32
N VAL A 16 34.15 5.05 -2.12
CA VAL A 16 35.26 4.96 -1.14
C VAL A 16 34.79 4.51 0.25
N GLY A 17 35.52 3.57 0.87
CA GLY A 17 35.12 2.90 2.13
C GLY A 17 34.21 1.68 1.92
N ALA A 18 33.78 1.43 0.69
CA ALA A 18 32.86 0.36 0.30
C ALA A 18 33.33 -0.31 -1.02
N TYR A 19 32.40 -0.90 -1.78
CA TYR A 19 32.66 -1.59 -3.03
C TYR A 19 31.89 -0.96 -4.20
N GLU A 20 32.51 -0.86 -5.36
CA GLU A 20 31.84 -0.60 -6.64
C GLU A 20 31.15 -1.89 -7.14
N VAL A 21 29.93 -1.77 -7.65
CA VAL A 21 29.22 -2.86 -8.34
C VAL A 21 29.71 -2.89 -9.79
N ALA A 22 30.45 -3.93 -10.15
CA ALA A 22 31.33 -3.91 -11.32
C ALA A 22 30.58 -3.67 -12.66
N GLY A 23 30.79 -2.50 -13.27
CA GLY A 23 30.18 -2.09 -14.55
C GLY A 23 28.98 -1.16 -14.43
N ASP A 24 28.73 -0.60 -13.25
CA ASP A 24 27.68 0.38 -12.95
C ASP A 24 28.27 1.51 -12.06
N ASP A 25 27.56 2.63 -11.90
CA ASP A 25 27.94 3.69 -10.93
C ASP A 25 27.37 3.39 -9.51
N ASP A 26 26.85 2.16 -9.31
CA ASP A 26 26.29 1.68 -8.05
C ASP A 26 27.38 1.25 -7.06
N CYS A 27 27.14 1.57 -5.81
CA CYS A 27 28.02 1.24 -4.68
C CYS A 27 27.31 0.27 -3.72
N SER A 28 28.06 -0.63 -3.06
CA SER A 28 27.55 -1.52 -2.01
C SER A 28 28.53 -1.58 -0.84
N HIS A 29 28.03 -1.64 0.40
CA HIS A 29 28.88 -1.84 1.58
C HIS A 29 29.54 -3.24 1.60
N GLY A 30 29.01 -4.18 0.82
CA GLY A 30 29.49 -5.55 0.73
C GLY A 30 28.49 -6.56 1.33
N PRO A 31 28.89 -7.84 1.43
CA PRO A 31 28.08 -8.89 2.04
C PRO A 31 28.30 -9.03 3.54
N ASP A 32 27.22 -9.03 4.32
CA ASP A 32 27.27 -9.20 5.77
C ASP A 32 27.61 -10.64 6.22
N PRO A 33 28.24 -10.80 7.40
CA PRO A 33 28.37 -12.09 8.06
C PRO A 33 27.00 -12.61 8.54
N VAL A 34 26.92 -13.91 8.81
CA VAL A 34 25.68 -14.54 9.30
C VAL A 34 25.42 -14.12 10.76
N PRO A 35 24.29 -13.46 11.09
CA PRO A 35 24.01 -13.06 12.47
C PRO A 35 23.82 -14.26 13.42
N PRO A 36 24.12 -14.11 14.72
CA PRO A 36 23.98 -15.19 15.70
C PRO A 36 22.57 -15.81 15.72
N GLY A 37 22.50 -17.13 15.54
CA GLY A 37 21.24 -17.89 15.56
C GLY A 37 20.55 -18.03 14.19
N LEU A 38 21.12 -17.46 13.13
CA LEU A 38 20.71 -17.72 11.74
C LEU A 38 21.70 -18.68 11.06
N ASP A 39 21.28 -19.25 9.93
CA ASP A 39 22.07 -20.18 9.11
C ASP A 39 21.69 -19.99 7.65
N ILE A 40 22.59 -19.41 6.86
CA ILE A 40 22.35 -19.13 5.43
C ILE A 40 21.98 -20.39 4.63
N GLY A 41 22.48 -21.57 5.04
CA GLY A 41 22.19 -22.86 4.41
C GLY A 41 20.84 -23.48 4.81
N ARG A 42 20.09 -22.84 5.72
CA ARG A 42 18.84 -23.38 6.27
C ARG A 42 17.74 -22.33 6.29
N ASP A 43 16.82 -22.46 5.33
CA ASP A 43 15.66 -21.58 5.18
C ASP A 43 14.87 -21.34 6.48
N VAL A 44 14.59 -20.06 6.73
CA VAL A 44 13.70 -19.60 7.80
C VAL A 44 12.29 -20.09 7.53
N LYS A 45 11.60 -20.62 8.55
CA LYS A 45 10.21 -21.07 8.43
C LYS A 45 9.23 -19.87 8.34
N PRO A 46 8.06 -20.02 7.70
CA PRO A 46 7.01 -18.99 7.75
C PRO A 46 6.62 -18.66 9.20
N VAL A 47 6.49 -17.37 9.49
CA VAL A 47 6.14 -16.84 10.82
C VAL A 47 4.67 -16.43 10.94
N ALA A 48 3.95 -16.41 9.81
CA ALA A 48 2.53 -16.05 9.73
C ALA A 48 1.74 -17.19 9.05
N PRO A 49 0.42 -17.31 9.32
CA PRO A 49 -0.41 -18.36 8.71
C PRO A 49 -0.46 -18.22 7.19
N VAL A 50 -0.29 -19.35 6.50
CA VAL A 50 -0.33 -19.44 5.04
C VAL A 50 -1.73 -19.06 4.53
N ARG A 51 -1.82 -18.03 3.68
CA ARG A 51 -2.98 -17.80 2.82
C ARG A 51 -2.68 -18.38 1.44
N THR A 52 -3.33 -19.49 1.10
CA THR A 52 -3.13 -20.15 -0.20
C THR A 52 -3.57 -19.25 -1.36
N GLU A 53 -2.60 -18.75 -2.14
CA GLU A 53 -2.87 -18.16 -3.46
C GLU A 53 -3.38 -19.25 -4.42
N PRO A 54 -4.38 -18.97 -5.29
CA PRO A 54 -4.82 -19.94 -6.30
C PRO A 54 -3.68 -20.30 -7.27
N THR A 55 -3.35 -21.59 -7.36
CA THR A 55 -2.18 -22.04 -8.14
C THR A 55 -2.33 -21.84 -9.66
N ALA A 56 -3.56 -21.68 -10.15
CA ALA A 56 -3.85 -21.36 -11.54
C ALA A 56 -5.14 -20.52 -11.63
N PRO A 57 -5.23 -19.56 -12.57
CA PRO A 57 -6.48 -18.88 -12.89
C PRO A 57 -7.51 -19.89 -13.43
N ARG A 58 -8.80 -19.69 -13.13
CA ARG A 58 -9.90 -20.57 -13.58
C ARG A 58 -11.03 -19.75 -14.18
N PRO A 59 -11.77 -20.27 -15.17
CA PRO A 59 -12.97 -19.62 -15.67
C PRO A 59 -14.04 -19.40 -14.60
N ASP A 60 -14.55 -18.18 -14.52
CA ASP A 60 -15.70 -17.80 -13.70
C ASP A 60 -16.66 -16.94 -14.54
N PRO A 61 -17.89 -17.41 -14.86
CA PRO A 61 -18.83 -16.65 -15.65
C PRO A 61 -19.46 -15.45 -14.91
N LYS A 62 -19.22 -15.29 -13.59
CA LYS A 62 -19.73 -14.16 -12.81
C LYS A 62 -18.97 -12.88 -13.15
N THR A 63 -19.67 -11.92 -13.76
CA THR A 63 -19.20 -10.54 -13.88
C THR A 63 -19.51 -9.81 -12.56
N PRO A 64 -18.54 -9.17 -11.89
CA PRO A 64 -18.81 -8.32 -10.73
C PRO A 64 -19.47 -7.00 -11.16
N ARG A 65 -20.11 -6.30 -10.22
CA ARG A 65 -20.68 -4.97 -10.48
C ARG A 65 -19.62 -3.89 -10.22
N ASP A 66 -19.78 -2.70 -10.80
CA ASP A 66 -18.89 -1.56 -10.50
C ASP A 66 -18.88 -1.24 -8.99
N ALA A 67 -20.00 -1.40 -8.29
CA ALA A 67 -20.04 -1.25 -6.83
C ALA A 67 -19.12 -2.26 -6.10
N GLU A 68 -19.18 -3.56 -6.46
CA GLU A 68 -18.35 -4.63 -5.86
C GLU A 68 -16.84 -4.39 -6.10
N VAL A 69 -16.49 -3.90 -7.29
CA VAL A 69 -15.09 -3.58 -7.64
C VAL A 69 -14.62 -2.28 -6.97
N ALA A 70 -15.51 -1.31 -6.75
CA ALA A 70 -15.19 -0.08 -6.01
C ALA A 70 -15.07 -0.33 -4.49
N GLU A 71 -15.90 -1.19 -3.90
CA GLU A 71 -15.77 -1.64 -2.49
C GLU A 71 -14.40 -2.28 -2.25
N ASP A 72 -13.97 -3.16 -3.15
CA ASP A 72 -12.63 -3.78 -3.12
C ASP A 72 -11.48 -2.78 -3.27
N ALA A 73 -11.73 -1.62 -3.87
CA ALA A 73 -10.80 -0.49 -3.94
C ALA A 73 -10.92 0.49 -2.76
N GLY A 74 -11.68 0.14 -1.71
CA GLY A 74 -11.86 0.94 -0.50
C GLY A 74 -12.97 2.01 -0.58
N ALA A 75 -13.85 1.97 -1.59
CA ALA A 75 -14.90 2.98 -1.73
C ALA A 75 -15.98 2.90 -0.63
N LEU A 76 -16.41 4.05 -0.14
CA LEU A 76 -17.47 4.18 0.87
C LEU A 76 -18.85 4.00 0.24
N ALA A 77 -19.50 2.87 0.54
CA ALA A 77 -20.88 2.53 0.16
C ALA A 77 -21.22 2.92 -1.30
N PRO A 78 -20.44 2.44 -2.29
CA PRO A 78 -20.61 2.86 -3.67
C PRO A 78 -21.96 2.39 -4.22
N ALA A 79 -22.75 3.33 -4.69
CA ALA A 79 -23.92 3.01 -5.49
C ALA A 79 -23.49 2.40 -6.85
N GLU A 80 -24.42 1.75 -7.54
CA GLU A 80 -24.28 1.35 -8.97
C GLU A 80 -23.98 2.54 -9.92
N SER A 81 -23.95 3.77 -9.40
CA SER A 81 -23.72 5.02 -10.14
C SER A 81 -22.41 5.68 -9.72
N THR A 82 -21.36 5.42 -10.49
CA THR A 82 -20.09 6.17 -10.49
C THR A 82 -20.31 7.68 -10.75
N PRO A 83 -19.49 8.61 -10.22
CA PRO A 83 -18.25 8.38 -9.45
C PRO A 83 -18.46 7.83 -8.04
N ALA A 84 -17.44 7.18 -7.48
CA ALA A 84 -17.40 6.66 -6.11
C ALA A 84 -16.30 7.37 -5.30
N VAL A 85 -16.36 7.29 -3.96
CA VAL A 85 -15.42 7.97 -3.06
C VAL A 85 -14.61 6.95 -2.28
N VAL A 86 -13.31 6.91 -2.51
CA VAL A 86 -12.33 6.23 -1.65
C VAL A 86 -11.83 7.28 -0.65
N PRO A 87 -11.97 7.07 0.67
CA PRO A 87 -11.40 7.97 1.65
C PRO A 87 -9.90 7.77 1.68
N ASP A 88 -9.15 8.86 1.62
CA ASP A 88 -7.73 8.78 1.92
C ASP A 88 -7.56 8.62 3.43
N ALA A 89 -6.47 7.98 3.86
CA ALA A 89 -6.01 8.08 5.25
C ALA A 89 -5.99 9.56 5.66
N ALA A 90 -6.69 9.89 6.76
CA ALA A 90 -7.23 11.23 6.98
C ALA A 90 -6.13 12.30 7.07
N ALA A 91 -6.38 13.44 6.42
CA ALA A 91 -5.39 14.49 6.23
C ALA A 91 -5.53 15.62 7.25
N GLY A 92 -4.63 15.66 8.24
CA GLY A 92 -4.56 16.75 9.22
C GLY A 92 -3.14 16.96 9.73
N GLY A 93 -2.24 17.46 8.87
CA GLY A 93 -0.84 17.75 9.22
C GLY A 93 0.01 16.49 9.47
N LEU A 94 0.72 16.01 8.43
CA LEU A 94 1.63 14.84 8.48
C LEU A 94 1.06 13.56 9.15
N SER A 95 -0.27 13.45 9.20
CA SER A 95 -0.98 12.30 9.77
C SER A 95 -1.02 11.15 8.78
N TYR A 96 -0.83 9.95 9.31
CA TYR A 96 -0.98 8.68 8.62
C TYR A 96 -1.91 7.76 9.39
N THR A 97 -2.44 6.75 8.71
CA THR A 97 -3.16 5.65 9.35
C THR A 97 -2.22 4.46 9.53
N LEU A 98 -2.28 3.82 10.70
CA LEU A 98 -1.66 2.52 10.94
C LEU A 98 -2.64 1.43 10.49
N GLY A 99 -2.20 0.55 9.60
CA GLY A 99 -2.94 -0.67 9.23
C GLY A 99 -2.96 -1.69 10.36
N GLU A 100 -3.69 -2.79 10.16
CA GLU A 100 -3.85 -3.87 11.15
C GLU A 100 -2.50 -4.42 11.65
N SER A 101 -1.49 -4.46 10.78
CA SER A 101 -0.13 -4.92 11.12
C SER A 101 0.79 -3.84 11.71
N GLY A 102 0.27 -2.66 12.06
CA GLY A 102 1.06 -1.54 12.61
C GLY A 102 1.89 -0.77 11.57
N VAL A 103 1.69 -1.02 10.27
CA VAL A 103 2.42 -0.34 9.19
C VAL A 103 1.69 0.92 8.74
N VAL A 104 2.47 1.93 8.36
CA VAL A 104 1.98 3.24 7.92
C VAL A 104 1.47 3.28 6.48
N CYS A 105 0.26 3.79 6.33
CA CYS A 105 -0.38 4.11 5.05
C CYS A 105 -0.41 5.62 4.84
N ALA A 106 0.39 6.09 3.88
CA ALA A 106 0.59 7.50 3.57
C ALA A 106 0.17 7.82 2.12
N GLY A 107 -0.73 8.79 1.97
CA GLY A 107 -1.32 9.16 0.68
C GLY A 107 -2.24 8.06 0.14
N ASP A 108 -2.17 7.85 -1.17
CA ASP A 108 -2.73 6.70 -1.93
C ASP A 108 -1.98 5.38 -1.67
N GLY A 109 -0.89 5.41 -0.90
CA GLY A 109 -0.05 4.24 -0.64
C GLY A 109 0.97 3.92 -1.73
N THR A 110 0.98 4.63 -2.86
CA THR A 110 1.79 4.26 -4.04
C THR A 110 2.67 5.40 -4.57
N ASP A 111 2.23 6.66 -4.52
CA ASP A 111 2.89 7.77 -5.21
C ASP A 111 3.99 8.48 -4.40
N GLY A 112 5.07 8.85 -5.09
CA GLY A 112 6.28 9.44 -4.52
C GLY A 112 7.17 8.43 -3.81
N LYS A 113 8.18 8.92 -3.07
CA LYS A 113 9.20 8.11 -2.37
C LYS A 113 8.56 6.99 -1.55
N ARG A 114 8.84 5.72 -1.87
CA ARG A 114 8.36 4.53 -1.13
C ARG A 114 9.38 3.40 -1.07
N VAL A 115 9.35 2.63 0.00
CA VAL A 115 10.01 1.31 0.07
C VAL A 115 9.07 0.29 -0.58
N GLN A 116 9.49 -0.32 -1.69
CA GLN A 116 8.76 -1.44 -2.29
C GLN A 116 9.36 -2.73 -1.77
N VAL A 117 8.52 -3.61 -1.22
CA VAL A 117 8.96 -4.95 -0.83
C VAL A 117 8.88 -5.88 -2.04
N LEU A 118 9.97 -6.56 -2.33
CA LEU A 118 10.05 -7.57 -3.38
C LEU A 118 10.28 -8.95 -2.75
N TYR A 119 9.64 -9.98 -3.30
CA TYR A 119 10.10 -11.36 -3.14
C TYR A 119 10.61 -11.84 -4.50
N ALA A 120 11.92 -12.07 -4.60
CA ALA A 120 12.59 -12.41 -5.85
C ALA A 120 12.91 -13.90 -5.91
N TYR A 121 12.61 -14.56 -7.04
CA TYR A 121 12.92 -15.99 -7.24
C TYR A 121 13.31 -16.28 -8.69
N GLU A 122 14.12 -17.31 -8.91
CA GLU A 122 14.65 -17.64 -10.24
C GLU A 122 13.66 -18.41 -11.12
N ALA A 123 13.71 -18.15 -12.42
CA ALA A 123 13.09 -18.98 -13.44
C ALA A 123 13.57 -20.44 -13.36
N GLY A 124 12.64 -21.39 -13.55
CA GLY A 124 12.88 -22.82 -13.37
C GLY A 124 12.69 -23.33 -11.94
N ARG A 125 12.62 -22.46 -10.91
CA ARG A 125 12.27 -22.85 -9.54
C ARG A 125 10.76 -22.66 -9.26
N PRO A 126 10.12 -23.54 -8.46
CA PRO A 126 8.77 -23.30 -7.96
C PRO A 126 8.79 -22.14 -6.97
N SER A 127 7.81 -21.25 -7.06
CA SER A 127 7.75 -20.10 -6.16
C SER A 127 7.14 -20.45 -4.81
N ARG A 128 7.71 -19.89 -3.74
CA ARG A 128 7.24 -19.99 -2.36
C ARG A 128 6.38 -18.80 -1.92
N PHE A 129 6.08 -17.87 -2.83
CA PHE A 129 5.38 -16.61 -2.50
C PHE A 129 4.09 -16.81 -1.69
N GLY A 130 3.18 -17.69 -2.13
CA GLY A 130 1.92 -17.95 -1.39
C GLY A 130 2.11 -18.56 0.00
N GLN A 131 3.24 -19.25 0.25
CA GLN A 131 3.59 -19.77 1.57
C GLN A 131 4.13 -18.66 2.50
N TYR A 132 4.84 -17.67 1.95
CA TYR A 132 5.56 -16.66 2.73
C TYR A 132 4.98 -15.23 2.66
N LEU A 133 3.99 -14.92 1.81
CA LEU A 133 3.43 -13.56 1.64
C LEU A 133 3.10 -12.88 2.98
N GLU A 134 2.36 -13.56 3.85
CA GLU A 134 1.98 -13.01 5.15
C GLU A 134 3.19 -12.94 6.11
N SER A 135 4.25 -13.74 5.89
CA SER A 135 5.53 -13.65 6.60
C SER A 135 6.38 -12.48 6.12
N PHE A 136 6.46 -12.21 4.81
CA PHE A 136 7.12 -11.02 4.25
C PHE A 136 6.45 -9.73 4.78
N ARG A 137 5.12 -9.73 4.87
CA ARG A 137 4.35 -8.64 5.50
C ARG A 137 4.66 -8.51 7.00
N ALA A 138 4.72 -9.61 7.73
CA ALA A 138 5.07 -9.60 9.16
C ALA A 138 6.52 -9.13 9.40
N TRP A 139 7.47 -9.51 8.53
CA TRP A 139 8.85 -9.04 8.60
C TRP A 139 8.97 -7.55 8.25
N ALA A 140 8.28 -7.07 7.21
CA ALA A 140 8.21 -5.64 6.86
C ALA A 140 7.57 -4.79 7.99
N ALA A 141 6.55 -5.30 8.66
CA ALA A 141 5.99 -4.69 9.86
C ALA A 141 6.97 -4.69 11.04
N GLY A 142 7.77 -5.75 11.19
CA GLY A 142 8.87 -5.79 12.16
C GLY A 142 9.97 -4.78 11.87
N VAL A 143 10.33 -4.57 10.59
CA VAL A 143 11.27 -3.51 10.17
C VAL A 143 10.72 -2.14 10.57
N ASP A 144 9.45 -1.86 10.27
CA ASP A 144 8.80 -0.61 10.67
C ASP A 144 8.83 -0.39 12.19
N ALA A 145 8.56 -1.44 12.97
CA ALA A 145 8.61 -1.39 14.42
C ALA A 145 10.03 -1.12 14.97
N ILE A 146 11.10 -1.49 14.26
CA ILE A 146 12.49 -1.15 14.62
C ILE A 146 12.70 0.37 14.46
N TYR A 147 12.38 0.92 13.28
CA TYR A 147 12.47 2.37 13.01
C TYR A 147 11.61 3.19 13.99
N ALA A 148 10.38 2.75 14.25
CA ALA A 148 9.46 3.42 15.16
C ALA A 148 9.94 3.37 16.62
N ALA A 149 10.56 2.28 17.06
CA ALA A 149 11.09 2.16 18.40
C ALA A 149 12.38 2.98 18.62
N SER A 150 13.29 3.02 17.64
CA SER A 150 14.48 3.90 17.70
C SER A 150 14.11 5.38 17.65
N ALA A 151 13.12 5.75 16.83
CA ALA A 151 12.62 7.12 16.81
C ALA A 151 12.07 7.56 18.18
N ARG A 152 11.30 6.68 18.84
CA ARG A 152 10.74 6.94 20.17
C ARG A 152 11.82 7.11 21.24
N ALA A 153 12.95 6.41 21.13
CA ALA A 153 14.08 6.58 22.05
C ALA A 153 14.67 8.00 22.01
N THR A 154 14.67 8.63 20.82
CA THR A 154 15.14 10.01 20.59
C THR A 154 13.99 11.05 20.56
N GLY A 155 12.85 10.71 21.17
CA GLY A 155 11.73 11.64 21.40
C GLY A 155 10.82 11.92 20.20
N GLY A 156 10.99 11.23 19.07
CA GLY A 156 10.20 11.43 17.86
C GLY A 156 9.53 10.16 17.34
N THR A 157 8.96 10.28 16.15
CA THR A 157 8.32 9.14 15.45
C THR A 157 8.80 9.08 14.00
N ARG A 158 9.19 7.87 13.58
CA ARG A 158 9.57 7.50 12.21
C ARG A 158 8.98 6.15 11.87
N HIS A 159 8.34 6.06 10.71
CA HIS A 159 7.84 4.81 10.16
C HIS A 159 8.34 4.65 8.73
N VAL A 160 8.55 3.42 8.28
CA VAL A 160 8.96 3.10 6.92
C VAL A 160 7.79 3.35 5.97
N ARG A 161 8.00 4.18 4.95
CA ARG A 161 6.95 4.53 4.00
C ARG A 161 6.85 3.47 2.90
N TYR A 162 6.20 2.35 3.21
CA TYR A 162 6.02 1.27 2.24
C TYR A 162 5.05 1.63 1.11
N VAL A 163 5.23 0.98 -0.04
CA VAL A 163 4.13 0.77 -0.98
C VAL A 163 3.10 -0.12 -0.29
N VAL A 164 1.84 0.29 -0.27
CA VAL A 164 0.76 -0.43 0.40
C VAL A 164 -0.44 -0.64 -0.53
N THR A 165 -1.18 -1.71 -0.27
CA THR A 165 -2.44 -2.03 -0.91
C THR A 165 -3.59 -1.15 -0.38
N PRO A 166 -4.74 -1.05 -1.08
CA PRO A 166 -5.89 -0.24 -0.64
C PRO A 166 -6.45 -0.63 0.74
N ASP A 167 -6.31 -1.90 1.15
CA ASP A 167 -6.63 -2.41 2.50
C ASP A 167 -5.53 -2.10 3.55
N CYS A 168 -4.61 -1.17 3.25
CA CYS A 168 -3.58 -0.66 4.14
C CYS A 168 -2.64 -1.77 4.66
N ARG A 169 -2.18 -2.64 3.75
CA ARG A 169 -1.19 -3.70 4.01
C ARG A 169 0.03 -3.49 3.14
N VAL A 170 1.21 -3.92 3.57
CA VAL A 170 2.43 -3.88 2.75
C VAL A 170 2.19 -4.61 1.43
N ASP A 171 2.48 -3.93 0.32
CA ASP A 171 2.49 -4.51 -1.01
C ASP A 171 3.82 -5.25 -1.23
N VAL A 172 3.73 -6.55 -1.48
CA VAL A 172 4.90 -7.41 -1.71
C VAL A 172 4.82 -7.90 -3.15
N LEU A 173 5.65 -7.34 -4.03
CA LEU A 173 5.72 -7.80 -5.41
C LEU A 173 6.52 -9.09 -5.46
N GLN A 174 5.89 -10.15 -5.92
CA GLN A 174 6.63 -11.30 -6.42
C GLN A 174 7.32 -10.93 -7.74
N VAL A 175 8.59 -11.27 -7.90
CA VAL A 175 9.36 -11.01 -9.13
C VAL A 175 10.09 -12.27 -9.55
N GLN A 176 9.82 -12.74 -10.78
CA GLN A 176 10.59 -13.85 -11.38
C GLN A 176 11.80 -13.32 -12.15
N LEU A 177 12.99 -13.58 -11.63
CA LEU A 177 14.25 -13.24 -12.28
C LEU A 177 14.72 -14.36 -13.23
N PRO A 178 15.64 -14.09 -14.16
CA PRO A 178 16.33 -15.13 -14.94
C PRO A 178 17.02 -16.17 -14.04
N SER A 179 17.29 -17.36 -14.58
CA SER A 179 18.10 -18.36 -13.88
C SER A 179 19.54 -17.85 -13.71
N GLY A 180 20.10 -17.99 -12.51
CA GLY A 180 21.42 -17.47 -12.13
C GLY A 180 21.39 -16.04 -11.57
N ALA A 181 20.32 -15.27 -11.75
CA ALA A 181 20.25 -13.86 -11.34
C ALA A 181 20.32 -13.60 -9.83
N LEU A 182 20.17 -14.63 -8.99
CA LEU A 182 20.40 -14.52 -7.54
C LEU A 182 21.82 -14.95 -7.12
N SER A 183 22.72 -15.24 -8.05
CA SER A 183 24.08 -15.72 -7.75
C SER A 183 25.00 -14.65 -7.19
N THR A 184 24.88 -13.40 -7.65
CA THR A 184 25.57 -12.23 -7.10
C THR A 184 24.60 -11.07 -6.88
N PHE A 185 25.00 -10.06 -6.10
CA PHE A 185 24.23 -8.83 -5.93
C PHE A 185 24.12 -8.03 -7.22
N LYS A 186 25.21 -7.98 -8.01
CA LYS A 186 25.23 -7.39 -9.35
C LYS A 186 24.16 -7.99 -10.25
N ASP A 187 24.15 -9.31 -10.42
CA ASP A 187 23.21 -9.99 -11.32
C ASP A 187 21.75 -9.76 -10.90
N THR A 188 21.50 -9.59 -9.59
CA THR A 188 20.19 -9.25 -9.04
C THR A 188 19.76 -7.83 -9.44
N ILE A 189 20.67 -6.85 -9.34
CA ILE A 189 20.40 -5.46 -9.74
C ILE A 189 20.15 -5.37 -11.25
N GLU A 190 21.02 -5.95 -12.08
CA GLU A 190 20.85 -5.95 -13.54
C GLU A 190 19.51 -6.58 -13.96
N ALA A 191 19.14 -7.72 -13.36
CA ALA A 191 17.88 -8.39 -13.64
C ALA A 191 16.64 -7.61 -13.18
N LEU A 192 16.74 -6.87 -12.07
CA LEU A 192 15.67 -5.99 -11.57
C LEU A 192 15.52 -4.73 -12.44
N ARG A 193 16.62 -4.08 -12.82
CA ARG A 193 16.63 -2.93 -13.74
C ARG A 193 16.03 -3.32 -15.10
N ALA A 194 16.38 -4.49 -15.63
CA ALA A 194 15.78 -5.05 -16.86
C ALA A 194 14.27 -5.38 -16.77
N LEU A 195 13.65 -5.24 -15.59
CA LEU A 195 12.22 -5.38 -15.33
C LEU A 195 11.55 -4.04 -14.92
N ASP A 196 12.22 -2.91 -15.14
CA ASP A 196 11.84 -1.56 -14.68
C ASP A 196 11.64 -1.46 -13.15
N HIS A 197 12.44 -2.21 -12.37
CA HIS A 197 12.59 -2.01 -10.93
C HIS A 197 13.79 -1.07 -10.64
N ASP A 198 13.77 0.11 -11.26
CA ASP A 198 14.85 1.11 -11.29
C ASP A 198 14.39 2.54 -10.94
N ARG A 199 13.13 2.72 -10.50
CA ARG A 199 12.54 4.02 -10.18
C ARG A 199 13.36 4.79 -9.13
N THR A 200 13.62 6.06 -9.40
CA THR A 200 14.39 6.94 -8.51
C THR A 200 13.63 7.41 -7.26
N ASP A 201 12.33 7.12 -7.17
CA ASP A 201 11.51 7.28 -5.97
C ASP A 201 11.23 5.94 -5.26
N ARG A 202 12.10 4.94 -5.45
CA ARG A 202 12.01 3.62 -4.80
C ARG A 202 13.29 3.22 -4.06
N LYS A 203 13.07 2.55 -2.92
CA LYS A 203 14.05 1.66 -2.27
C LYS A 203 13.45 0.25 -2.34
N TYR A 204 14.21 -0.73 -2.81
CA TYR A 204 13.74 -2.10 -3.04
C TYR A 204 14.25 -3.02 -1.93
N MET A 205 13.36 -3.39 -1.01
CA MET A 205 13.66 -4.33 0.08
C MET A 205 13.33 -5.74 -0.40
N ILE A 206 14.36 -6.55 -0.66
CA ILE A 206 14.29 -7.80 -1.41
C ILE A 206 14.44 -9.00 -0.47
N PHE A 207 13.38 -9.78 -0.33
CA PHE A 207 13.43 -11.14 0.20
C PHE A 207 13.75 -12.10 -0.97
N ALA A 208 15.03 -12.47 -1.13
CA ALA A 208 15.49 -13.31 -2.23
C ALA A 208 15.40 -14.80 -1.90
N ASP A 209 14.83 -15.60 -2.81
CA ASP A 209 14.72 -17.05 -2.73
C ASP A 209 16.03 -17.73 -3.16
N ALA A 210 17.06 -17.48 -2.35
CA ALA A 210 18.44 -17.95 -2.50
C ALA A 210 19.06 -18.24 -1.12
N ASN A 211 20.35 -18.57 -1.10
CA ASN A 211 21.12 -18.93 0.11
C ASN A 211 22.59 -18.47 -0.04
N VAL A 212 22.81 -17.24 -0.51
CA VAL A 212 24.12 -16.64 -0.81
C VAL A 212 24.52 -15.57 0.22
N TYR A 213 23.58 -14.68 0.56
CA TYR A 213 23.79 -13.48 1.37
C TYR A 213 22.84 -13.44 2.57
N CYS A 214 23.34 -13.27 3.80
CA CYS A 214 22.41 -12.87 4.86
C CYS A 214 21.93 -11.44 4.62
N GLY A 215 22.87 -10.51 4.49
CA GLY A 215 22.65 -9.15 4.05
C GLY A 215 23.60 -8.78 2.90
N ILE A 216 23.18 -7.78 2.13
CA ILE A 216 23.97 -7.00 1.17
C ILE A 216 23.07 -5.88 0.62
N GLY A 217 23.60 -4.65 0.61
CA GLY A 217 22.81 -3.48 0.21
C GLY A 217 23.60 -2.42 -0.56
N THR A 218 22.89 -1.65 -1.37
CA THR A 218 23.37 -0.39 -1.96
C THR A 218 23.72 0.60 -0.85
N PHE A 219 24.90 1.21 -0.95
CA PHE A 219 25.44 2.18 0.01
C PHE A 219 25.91 3.42 -0.74
N VAL A 220 25.31 4.60 -0.53
CA VAL A 220 25.71 5.81 -1.29
C VAL A 220 26.50 6.76 -0.40
N GLY A 221 27.80 6.92 -0.69
CA GLY A 221 28.72 7.86 -0.04
C GLY A 221 28.36 9.32 -0.28
N ASP A 222 27.29 9.81 0.35
CA ASP A 222 26.88 11.20 0.36
C ASP A 222 26.47 11.56 1.79
N GLU A 223 27.36 12.25 2.49
CA GLU A 223 27.22 12.58 3.92
C GLU A 223 26.59 13.96 4.14
N ARG A 224 26.18 14.68 3.09
CA ARG A 224 25.73 16.08 3.20
C ARG A 224 24.38 16.15 3.91
N SER A 225 24.28 16.96 4.97
CA SER A 225 23.01 17.31 5.62
C SER A 225 22.19 18.25 4.70
N ALA A 226 21.52 17.66 3.71
CA ALA A 226 20.72 18.39 2.72
C ALA A 226 19.60 17.52 2.15
N ALA A 227 18.44 18.12 1.86
CA ALA A 227 17.32 17.40 1.23
C ALA A 227 17.66 16.82 -0.16
N THR A 228 18.70 17.34 -0.81
CA THR A 228 19.25 16.90 -2.11
C THR A 228 20.29 15.78 -2.00
N ASN A 229 20.57 15.26 -0.79
CA ASN A 229 21.45 14.11 -0.58
C ASN A 229 20.99 12.91 -1.43
N ARG A 230 21.94 12.23 -2.09
CA ARG A 230 21.67 11.07 -2.95
C ARG A 230 20.95 9.92 -2.22
N ASN A 231 21.18 9.72 -0.93
CA ASN A 231 20.48 8.71 -0.12
C ASN A 231 18.97 8.98 0.01
N ASN A 232 18.54 10.23 -0.20
CA ASN A 232 17.13 10.62 -0.28
C ASN A 232 16.51 10.29 -1.65
N LEU A 233 17.25 9.70 -2.58
CA LEU A 233 16.81 9.23 -3.90
C LEU A 233 17.13 7.73 -4.04
N GLY A 234 16.51 7.07 -5.00
CA GLY A 234 16.88 5.74 -5.47
C GLY A 234 17.30 5.74 -6.95
N PRO A 235 17.29 4.57 -7.62
CA PRO A 235 16.99 3.27 -7.03
C PRO A 235 18.05 2.87 -5.99
N SER A 236 17.69 2.00 -5.06
CA SER A 236 18.63 1.34 -4.16
C SER A 236 18.04 0.01 -3.75
N TYR A 237 18.90 -0.97 -3.51
CA TYR A 237 18.52 -2.37 -3.35
C TYR A 237 19.10 -2.90 -2.04
N GLY A 238 18.28 -3.58 -1.25
CA GLY A 238 18.71 -4.24 -0.01
C GLY A 238 18.22 -5.68 -0.04
N ARG A 239 19.12 -6.66 0.04
CA ARG A 239 18.82 -8.07 -0.23
C ARG A 239 19.07 -8.94 1.00
N THR A 240 18.06 -9.73 1.36
CA THR A 240 18.12 -10.75 2.41
C THR A 240 17.71 -12.10 1.84
N ASP A 241 18.55 -13.13 1.97
CA ASP A 241 18.26 -14.48 1.44
C ASP A 241 17.52 -15.38 2.44
N ALA A 242 17.01 -16.52 1.96
CA ALA A 242 16.02 -17.35 2.65
C ALA A 242 16.48 -17.93 4.01
N GLY A 243 17.78 -18.13 4.22
CA GLY A 243 18.34 -18.54 5.51
C GLY A 243 18.39 -17.43 6.58
N CYS A 244 18.16 -16.17 6.19
CA CYS A 244 18.33 -15.01 7.07
C CYS A 244 17.13 -14.03 7.07
N TRP A 245 16.02 -14.38 6.41
CA TRP A 245 14.76 -13.61 6.39
C TRP A 245 14.26 -13.28 7.81
N THR A 246 14.52 -12.06 8.25
CA THR A 246 14.14 -11.53 9.57
C THR A 246 13.90 -10.02 9.49
N PRO A 247 13.20 -9.42 10.47
CA PRO A 247 13.03 -7.97 10.50
C PRO A 247 14.35 -7.21 10.71
N SER A 248 15.28 -7.75 11.51
CA SER A 248 16.53 -7.08 11.83
C SER A 248 17.47 -7.01 10.62
N VAL A 249 17.63 -8.11 9.88
CA VAL A 249 18.48 -8.10 8.68
C VAL A 249 17.84 -7.26 7.56
N ALA A 250 16.53 -7.36 7.32
CA ALA A 250 15.87 -6.48 6.35
C ALA A 250 15.93 -4.98 6.74
N ALA A 251 15.95 -4.67 8.05
CA ALA A 251 16.16 -3.31 8.55
C ALA A 251 17.62 -2.84 8.39
N HIS A 252 18.60 -3.74 8.52
CA HIS A 252 20.01 -3.48 8.26
C HIS A 252 20.23 -3.04 6.80
N GLU A 253 19.78 -3.85 5.84
CA GLU A 253 19.90 -3.54 4.40
C GLU A 253 19.18 -2.24 4.03
N LEU A 254 17.99 -2.02 4.59
CA LEU A 254 17.25 -0.79 4.37
C LEU A 254 17.99 0.42 4.95
N THR A 255 18.64 0.28 6.10
CA THR A 255 19.42 1.37 6.72
C THR A 255 20.61 1.78 5.86
N HIS A 256 21.34 0.81 5.27
CA HIS A 256 22.35 1.10 4.24
C HIS A 256 21.76 1.86 3.05
N ASN A 257 20.63 1.40 2.54
CA ASN A 257 19.91 2.07 1.46
C ASN A 257 19.42 3.48 1.82
N LEU A 258 19.27 3.83 3.11
CA LEU A 258 18.88 5.16 3.56
C LEU A 258 20.06 6.07 3.93
N GLY A 259 21.30 5.58 3.85
CA GLY A 259 22.56 6.33 4.00
C GLY A 259 23.23 6.18 5.36
N ALA A 260 23.65 4.96 5.70
CA ALA A 260 24.43 4.65 6.90
C ALA A 260 25.24 3.35 6.71
N VAL A 261 26.23 3.03 7.53
CA VAL A 261 26.94 3.93 8.47
C VAL A 261 28.14 4.54 7.75
N PHE A 262 28.37 5.85 7.91
CA PHE A 262 29.43 6.55 7.18
C PHE A 262 30.80 6.48 7.85
N ASP A 263 31.86 6.57 7.05
CA ASP A 263 33.25 6.58 7.52
C ASP A 263 33.58 7.78 8.42
N SER A 264 32.89 8.91 8.29
CA SER A 264 33.08 10.07 9.18
C SER A 264 32.33 9.97 10.51
N ALA A 265 31.44 8.98 10.69
CA ALA A 265 30.66 8.83 11.91
C ALA A 265 31.54 8.53 13.15
N PRO A 266 31.22 9.07 14.34
CA PRO A 266 32.07 9.01 15.54
C PRO A 266 32.57 7.62 15.92
N ASN A 267 31.70 6.60 15.80
CA ASN A 267 31.94 5.22 16.20
C ASN A 267 31.88 4.26 14.99
N SER A 268 32.06 4.76 13.78
CA SER A 268 32.13 3.93 12.56
C SER A 268 33.36 3.01 12.52
N SER A 269 33.14 1.78 12.01
CA SER A 269 34.15 0.75 11.77
C SER A 269 35.12 1.08 10.63
N LYS A 270 34.75 2.04 9.77
CA LYS A 270 35.38 2.40 8.49
C LYS A 270 35.21 1.34 7.38
N ALA A 271 34.11 0.58 7.42
CA ALA A 271 33.71 -0.37 6.38
C ALA A 271 32.18 -0.44 6.18
N GLY A 272 31.45 0.64 6.50
CA GLY A 272 29.99 0.74 6.36
C GLY A 272 29.17 0.50 7.64
N HIS A 273 29.81 0.12 8.75
CA HIS A 273 29.18 -0.30 10.02
C HIS A 273 29.65 0.54 11.21
N CYS A 274 29.14 0.26 12.42
CA CYS A 274 29.53 0.89 13.68
C CYS A 274 30.20 -0.08 14.67
N VAL A 275 30.70 0.41 15.80
CA VAL A 275 31.45 -0.42 16.78
C VAL A 275 30.86 -0.45 18.19
N ASP A 276 29.80 0.28 18.49
CA ASP A 276 29.12 0.31 19.78
C ASP A 276 27.91 -0.62 19.90
N ASP A 277 28.20 -1.82 20.38
CA ASP A 277 27.22 -2.84 20.70
C ASP A 277 26.33 -2.41 21.89
N PHE A 278 25.04 -2.75 21.95
CA PHE A 278 24.26 -3.49 20.96
C PHE A 278 23.50 -2.58 20.00
N ASP A 279 23.65 -2.82 18.70
CA ASP A 279 23.03 -2.08 17.60
C ASP A 279 22.84 -2.99 16.38
N VAL A 280 21.83 -2.76 15.55
CA VAL A 280 21.62 -3.60 14.35
C VAL A 280 22.73 -3.42 13.29
N MET A 281 23.43 -2.28 13.28
CA MET A 281 24.51 -1.93 12.33
C MET A 281 25.91 -2.10 12.91
N CYS A 282 26.08 -2.49 14.18
CA CYS A 282 27.40 -2.63 14.80
C CYS A 282 27.82 -4.10 14.91
N TYR A 283 28.93 -4.47 14.28
CA TYR A 283 29.57 -5.78 14.51
C TYR A 283 31.04 -5.77 14.07
N LYS A 284 31.76 -6.88 14.29
CA LYS A 284 33.16 -7.02 13.81
C LYS A 284 33.19 -7.44 12.33
N ASP A 285 33.28 -6.45 11.46
CA ASP A 285 33.39 -6.57 10.00
C ASP A 285 34.82 -6.86 9.48
N ALA A 286 35.85 -6.34 10.15
CA ALA A 286 37.26 -6.54 9.82
C ALA A 286 38.12 -6.96 11.03
N ASP A 287 39.31 -7.53 10.78
CA ASP A 287 40.21 -7.96 11.86
C ASP A 287 40.76 -6.81 12.73
N THR A 288 40.78 -5.59 12.19
CA THR A 288 41.11 -4.36 12.90
C THR A 288 39.96 -3.81 13.74
N THR A 289 38.72 -4.22 13.47
CA THR A 289 37.52 -3.67 14.11
C THR A 289 37.40 -4.13 15.56
N LYS A 290 37.15 -3.16 16.46
CA LYS A 290 37.06 -3.37 17.90
C LYS A 290 35.70 -2.95 18.41
N VAL A 291 34.76 -3.89 18.35
CA VAL A 291 33.43 -3.72 18.94
C VAL A 291 33.54 -3.53 20.46
N ARG A 292 32.74 -2.61 20.98
CA ARG A 292 32.70 -2.17 22.39
C ARG A 292 31.25 -2.20 22.87
N VAL A 293 30.94 -3.08 23.83
CA VAL A 293 29.60 -3.15 24.43
C VAL A 293 29.42 -1.95 25.36
N VAL A 294 28.67 -0.93 24.91
CA VAL A 294 28.39 0.31 25.66
C VAL A 294 26.89 0.50 25.90
N CYS A 295 26.03 0.02 24.99
CA CYS A 295 24.60 -0.06 25.21
C CYS A 295 24.28 -1.29 26.09
N GLY A 296 23.90 -1.04 27.35
CA GLY A 296 23.79 -2.09 28.37
C GLY A 296 22.62 -3.09 28.23
N ASP A 297 21.69 -2.86 27.31
CA ASP A 297 20.55 -3.74 27.05
C ASP A 297 20.71 -4.50 25.72
N ARG A 298 20.75 -5.84 25.80
CA ARG A 298 20.80 -6.74 24.63
C ARG A 298 19.56 -6.66 23.74
N GLY A 299 18.48 -6.01 24.19
CA GLY A 299 17.32 -5.67 23.35
C GLY A 299 17.64 -4.65 22.25
N LEU A 300 18.74 -3.91 22.37
CA LEU A 300 19.16 -2.87 21.42
C LEU A 300 19.84 -3.41 20.15
N GLU A 301 20.22 -4.69 20.12
CA GLU A 301 20.63 -5.47 18.91
C GLU A 301 19.63 -5.35 17.73
N LYS A 302 18.39 -4.96 18.05
CA LYS A 302 17.28 -4.80 17.10
C LYS A 302 16.79 -3.35 17.09
N ARG A 303 17.71 -2.40 17.27
CA ARG A 303 17.49 -0.95 17.20
C ARG A 303 18.54 -0.31 16.29
N LEU A 304 18.16 0.85 15.79
CA LEU A 304 19.02 1.80 15.12
C LEU A 304 19.65 2.76 16.14
N ASP A 305 20.94 2.98 15.94
CA ASP A 305 21.88 3.92 16.55
C ASP A 305 21.97 3.83 18.09
N CYS A 306 22.81 2.93 18.61
CA CYS A 306 23.26 2.93 20.00
C CYS A 306 23.88 4.29 20.37
N ASN A 307 23.54 4.86 21.53
CA ASN A 307 23.86 6.24 21.95
C ASN A 307 23.27 7.37 21.08
N HIS A 308 22.81 7.08 19.87
CA HIS A 308 22.12 8.00 18.96
C HIS A 308 23.03 9.11 18.40
N ASP A 309 24.31 8.82 18.14
CA ASP A 309 25.30 9.79 17.67
C ASP A 309 25.97 9.48 16.31
N ASP A 310 25.68 8.32 15.69
CA ASP A 310 26.34 7.89 14.45
C ASP A 310 25.54 8.04 13.15
N TYR A 311 24.23 7.76 13.14
CA TYR A 311 23.45 7.76 11.89
C TYR A 311 21.94 8.00 12.00
N PHE A 312 21.32 7.92 13.18
CA PHE A 312 19.87 8.03 13.38
C PHE A 312 19.50 8.70 14.71
N HIS A 313 19.03 9.95 14.65
CA HIS A 313 18.46 10.65 15.81
C HIS A 313 17.31 11.56 15.38
N THR A 314 16.15 11.55 16.05
CA THR A 314 14.99 12.33 15.56
C THR A 314 14.99 13.82 15.89
N ASP A 315 15.73 14.23 16.93
CA ASP A 315 15.91 15.62 17.39
C ASP A 315 17.38 15.91 17.78
N PRO A 316 18.35 15.80 16.84
CA PRO A 316 19.78 15.84 17.16
C PRO A 316 20.18 17.19 17.78
N LYS A 317 21.07 17.16 18.76
CA LYS A 317 21.58 18.38 19.40
C LYS A 317 22.31 19.26 18.38
N ALA A 318 21.99 20.55 18.35
CA ALA A 318 22.69 21.52 17.50
C ALA A 318 24.22 21.46 17.68
N GLY A 319 24.96 21.41 16.56
CA GLY A 319 26.41 21.24 16.50
C GLY A 319 26.91 19.80 16.75
N SER A 320 26.02 18.81 16.87
CA SER A 320 26.41 17.39 16.88
C SER A 320 26.75 16.88 15.46
N TYR A 321 27.27 15.66 15.38
CA TYR A 321 27.50 14.99 14.10
C TYR A 321 26.21 14.91 13.28
N LEU A 322 25.10 14.43 13.85
CA LEU A 322 23.80 14.27 13.18
C LEU A 322 23.00 15.56 12.94
N ASP A 323 23.48 16.71 13.42
CA ASP A 323 22.99 18.04 13.03
C ASP A 323 23.72 18.55 11.77
N THR A 324 24.98 18.14 11.59
CA THR A 324 25.88 18.68 10.55
C THR A 324 26.11 17.73 9.36
N HIS A 325 25.92 16.43 9.56
CA HIS A 325 26.07 15.37 8.57
C HIS A 325 24.70 14.72 8.28
N TRP A 326 24.66 13.80 7.31
CA TRP A 326 23.44 13.10 6.95
C TRP A 326 22.92 12.25 8.12
N ASN A 327 21.61 12.35 8.35
CA ASN A 327 20.89 11.65 9.38
C ASN A 327 19.77 10.83 8.73
N VAL A 328 19.77 9.50 8.92
CA VAL A 328 18.79 8.58 8.34
C VAL A 328 17.36 8.95 8.77
N ALA A 329 17.19 9.55 9.96
CA ALA A 329 15.89 10.04 10.42
C ALA A 329 15.31 11.19 9.56
N ASP A 330 16.11 11.87 8.73
CA ASP A 330 15.63 12.89 7.79
C ASP A 330 15.32 12.37 6.39
N ASN A 331 15.55 11.08 6.14
CA ASN A 331 15.29 10.46 4.86
C ASN A 331 13.79 10.50 4.48
N GLY A 332 13.48 10.98 3.27
CA GLY A 332 12.12 11.16 2.76
C GLY A 332 11.36 9.87 2.45
N PHE A 333 12.03 8.71 2.52
CA PHE A 333 11.42 7.38 2.51
C PHE A 333 10.85 6.98 3.88
N LEU A 334 11.04 7.79 4.93
CA LEU A 334 10.38 7.65 6.22
C LEU A 334 9.18 8.61 6.35
N VAL A 335 8.22 8.28 7.20
CA VAL A 335 7.10 9.15 7.59
C VAL A 335 7.41 9.75 8.96
N LYS A 336 7.25 11.07 9.08
CA LYS A 336 7.38 11.85 10.32
C LYS A 336 5.98 12.22 10.81
N GLY A 337 5.76 12.25 12.13
CA GLY A 337 4.48 12.65 12.75
C GLY A 337 3.86 11.54 13.62
N GLU A 338 2.72 11.82 14.24
CA GLU A 338 1.98 10.84 15.05
C GLU A 338 0.84 10.18 14.26
N PRO A 339 0.38 8.97 14.65
CA PRO A 339 -0.76 8.31 14.02
C PRO A 339 -2.05 9.11 14.20
N SER A 340 -2.88 9.20 13.17
CA SER A 340 -4.23 9.75 13.33
C SER A 340 -5.10 8.77 14.13
N VAL A 341 -5.41 9.11 15.38
CA VAL A 341 -6.35 8.32 16.20
C VAL A 341 -7.77 8.51 15.68
N GLY A 342 -8.24 7.58 14.84
CA GLY A 342 -9.65 7.44 14.51
C GLY A 342 -10.45 6.88 15.71
N PRO A 343 -11.76 7.17 15.80
CA PRO A 343 -12.58 6.60 16.86
C PRO A 343 -12.64 5.07 16.74
N SER A 344 -12.21 4.39 17.80
CA SER A 344 -12.26 2.92 17.90
C SER A 344 -13.70 2.42 17.72
N PRO A 345 -13.94 1.32 16.96
CA PRO A 345 -15.25 0.70 16.90
C PRO A 345 -15.58 0.07 18.26
N THR A 346 -16.44 0.74 19.04
CA THR A 346 -17.03 0.15 20.24
C THR A 346 -17.66 -1.21 19.90
N PRO A 347 -17.33 -2.30 20.62
CA PRO A 347 -17.94 -3.60 20.35
C PRO A 347 -19.46 -3.51 20.52
N SER A 348 -20.20 -3.62 19.42
CA SER A 348 -21.65 -3.73 19.47
C SER A 348 -22.01 -5.08 20.06
N GLY A 349 -22.56 -5.07 21.27
CA GLY A 349 -22.93 -6.28 22.01
C GLY A 349 -24.08 -7.03 21.35
N ALA A 350 -23.76 -7.90 20.40
CA ALA A 350 -24.69 -8.90 19.84
C ALA A 350 -24.39 -10.27 20.47
N THR A 351 -25.09 -10.60 21.54
CA THR A 351 -24.97 -11.90 22.23
C THR A 351 -25.52 -13.03 21.35
N PRO A 352 -24.71 -14.05 20.98
CA PRO A 352 -25.22 -15.22 20.26
C PRO A 352 -25.84 -16.23 21.24
N THR A 353 -27.14 -16.45 21.14
CA THR A 353 -27.83 -17.48 21.93
C THR A 353 -27.78 -18.83 21.22
N SER A 354 -26.98 -19.79 21.69
CA SER A 354 -27.25 -21.25 21.54
C SER A 354 -26.19 -22.11 22.23
N GLY A 355 -26.61 -22.96 23.18
CA GLY A 355 -25.76 -23.95 23.84
C GLY A 355 -26.45 -24.61 25.04
N PRO A 356 -26.83 -25.91 24.97
CA PRO A 356 -27.35 -26.67 26.11
C PRO A 356 -26.25 -27.06 27.12
N PRO A 357 -26.61 -27.44 28.36
CA PRO A 357 -25.70 -27.43 29.51
C PRO A 357 -24.85 -28.70 29.68
N GLY A 358 -23.65 -28.55 30.26
CA GLY A 358 -22.72 -29.65 30.48
C GLY A 358 -21.67 -29.41 31.58
N VAL A 359 -22.12 -29.44 32.85
CA VAL A 359 -21.38 -29.83 34.08
C VAL A 359 -19.95 -29.28 34.30
N THR A 360 -19.81 -28.38 35.29
CA THR A 360 -18.54 -28.11 35.99
C THR A 360 -18.71 -28.48 37.48
N PRO A 361 -17.75 -29.19 38.12
CA PRO A 361 -17.92 -29.64 39.50
C PRO A 361 -17.65 -28.55 40.56
N THR A 362 -18.46 -28.65 41.62
CA THR A 362 -18.44 -27.90 42.89
C THR A 362 -17.14 -28.05 43.68
N PRO A 363 -16.77 -27.02 44.48
CA PRO A 363 -16.39 -27.26 45.87
C PRO A 363 -17.40 -26.63 46.86
N GLU A 364 -17.73 -27.39 47.90
CA GLU A 364 -18.76 -27.11 48.91
C GLU A 364 -18.10 -26.64 50.25
N PRO A 365 -18.81 -26.34 51.35
CA PRO A 365 -18.99 -24.94 51.76
C PRO A 365 -18.60 -24.68 53.24
N THR A 366 -18.92 -23.49 53.77
CA THR A 366 -19.24 -23.28 55.21
C THR A 366 -20.00 -21.94 55.36
N PRO A 367 -20.79 -21.69 56.43
CA PRO A 367 -22.23 -21.54 56.20
C PRO A 367 -22.93 -20.29 56.80
N VAL A 368 -24.04 -19.93 56.15
CA VAL A 368 -25.36 -19.54 56.71
C VAL A 368 -25.41 -18.62 57.95
N LEU A 369 -26.03 -17.45 57.79
CA LEU A 369 -27.20 -17.04 58.60
C LEU A 369 -28.24 -16.27 57.75
N SER A 370 -29.51 -16.55 58.05
CA SER A 370 -30.79 -15.96 57.58
C SER A 370 -31.73 -15.94 58.82
N PRO A 371 -32.98 -15.41 58.84
CA PRO A 371 -33.91 -15.03 57.73
C PRO A 371 -34.59 -13.64 57.89
N THR A 372 -35.41 -13.14 56.94
CA THR A 372 -36.92 -13.08 56.93
C THR A 372 -37.38 -11.97 55.94
N SER A 373 -38.63 -11.80 55.44
CA SER A 373 -39.82 -12.66 55.25
C SER A 373 -40.88 -12.03 54.30
N ALA A 374 -41.72 -12.87 53.68
CA ALA A 374 -43.14 -12.69 53.26
C ALA A 374 -43.64 -11.49 52.37
N THR A 375 -43.83 -11.72 51.07
CA THR A 375 -45.11 -11.99 50.30
C THR A 375 -46.50 -11.62 50.95
N PRO A 376 -47.65 -11.34 50.24
CA PRO A 376 -47.99 -11.20 48.79
C PRO A 376 -48.88 -9.95 48.35
N SER A 377 -49.20 -9.95 47.02
CA SER A 377 -50.30 -9.36 46.18
C SER A 377 -51.77 -9.32 46.74
N PRO A 378 -52.89 -8.94 46.02
CA PRO A 378 -53.11 -8.55 44.58
C PRO A 378 -54.21 -7.45 44.24
N THR A 379 -54.47 -7.22 42.93
CA THR A 379 -55.72 -6.63 42.29
C THR A 379 -56.14 -5.18 42.65
N GLY A 380 -56.91 -4.37 41.89
CA GLY A 380 -57.68 -4.45 40.62
C GLY A 380 -58.70 -3.26 40.55
N THR A 381 -59.47 -2.90 39.50
CA THR A 381 -59.58 -3.25 38.06
C THR A 381 -60.52 -2.23 37.31
N THR A 382 -60.31 -1.96 36.01
CA THR A 382 -61.28 -1.44 34.95
C THR A 382 -61.91 -0.01 34.91
N ALA A 383 -61.93 0.52 33.67
CA ALA A 383 -63.03 1.15 32.90
C ALA A 383 -63.20 2.69 32.77
N ALA A 384 -63.55 3.08 31.53
CA ALA A 384 -63.89 4.41 30.99
C ALA A 384 -65.46 4.59 30.95
N PRO A 385 -66.12 5.60 30.32
CA PRO A 385 -65.67 6.57 29.28
C PRO A 385 -66.16 8.04 29.43
N SER A 386 -65.90 8.85 28.38
CA SER A 386 -66.24 10.29 28.19
C SER A 386 -67.74 10.59 28.13
N PRO A 387 -68.16 11.89 28.19
CA PRO A 387 -68.39 12.64 26.94
C PRO A 387 -67.83 14.09 26.96
N ASP A 388 -68.38 14.97 26.12
CA ASP A 388 -67.64 16.00 25.34
C ASP A 388 -68.24 17.44 25.46
N VAL A 389 -67.51 18.47 24.95
CA VAL A 389 -68.00 19.84 24.58
C VAL A 389 -68.42 20.80 25.75
N THR A 390 -68.15 22.13 25.83
CA THR A 390 -67.92 23.23 24.85
C THR A 390 -66.99 24.37 25.35
N THR A 391 -66.49 25.17 24.39
CA THR A 391 -65.76 26.47 24.40
C THR A 391 -66.11 27.60 25.41
N VAL A 392 -65.11 28.44 25.80
CA VAL A 392 -65.07 29.95 25.75
C VAL A 392 -63.61 30.47 25.97
N THR A 393 -63.25 31.60 25.32
CA THR A 393 -62.01 32.43 25.46
C THR A 393 -62.48 33.92 25.59
N PRO A 394 -61.75 34.95 26.13
CA PRO A 394 -60.27 35.12 26.14
C PRO A 394 -59.55 35.93 27.27
N GLY A 395 -58.23 35.66 27.41
CA GLY A 395 -57.16 36.64 27.73
C GLY A 395 -56.95 37.10 29.20
N PRO A 396 -55.83 37.81 29.50
CA PRO A 396 -54.45 37.55 29.06
C PRO A 396 -53.41 37.65 30.22
N SER A 397 -52.24 37.01 30.08
CA SER A 397 -50.95 37.46 30.64
C SER A 397 -49.79 36.61 30.09
N GLY A 398 -48.60 37.20 29.97
CA GLY A 398 -47.54 36.67 29.11
C GLY A 398 -46.59 35.65 29.74
N THR A 399 -45.84 34.99 28.85
CA THR A 399 -44.42 34.61 29.03
C THR A 399 -43.82 34.39 27.65
N ASP A 400 -42.59 34.86 27.44
CA ASP A 400 -41.98 34.95 26.11
C ASP A 400 -41.57 33.59 25.51
N PRO A 401 -41.64 33.42 24.18
CA PRO A 401 -41.09 32.25 23.52
C PRO A 401 -39.56 32.34 23.42
N VAL A 402 -38.87 31.32 23.93
CA VAL A 402 -37.43 31.12 23.72
C VAL A 402 -37.15 30.98 22.20
N PRO A 403 -36.24 31.76 21.61
CA PRO A 403 -35.93 31.64 20.19
C PRO A 403 -35.22 30.32 19.90
N SER A 404 -35.70 29.58 18.90
CA SER A 404 -34.93 28.49 18.30
C SER A 404 -33.63 29.05 17.70
N PRO A 405 -32.48 28.38 17.85
CA PRO A 405 -31.24 28.80 17.21
C PRO A 405 -31.32 28.55 15.71
N THR A 406 -31.82 29.53 14.96
CA THR A 406 -31.57 29.64 13.52
C THR A 406 -30.07 29.84 13.33
N VAL A 407 -29.36 28.77 12.96
CA VAL A 407 -27.94 28.83 12.65
C VAL A 407 -27.76 29.57 11.32
N THR A 408 -27.53 30.88 11.42
CA THR A 408 -27.00 31.69 10.31
C THR A 408 -25.72 31.04 9.78
N PRO A 409 -25.59 30.81 8.46
CA PRO A 409 -24.38 30.21 7.91
C PRO A 409 -23.16 31.12 8.16
N PRO A 410 -21.96 30.56 8.43
CA PRO A 410 -20.74 31.37 8.50
C PRO A 410 -20.50 32.03 7.14
N PRO A 411 -20.08 33.32 7.09
CA PRO A 411 -19.94 34.06 5.84
C PRO A 411 -18.80 33.56 4.94
N ASN A 412 -17.87 32.76 5.49
CA ASN A 412 -16.69 32.26 4.80
C ASN A 412 -16.74 30.72 4.75
N ARG A 413 -17.01 30.16 3.56
CA ARG A 413 -16.83 28.73 3.29
C ARG A 413 -15.35 28.37 3.27
N VAL A 414 -14.99 27.15 3.68
CA VAL A 414 -13.58 26.74 3.67
C VAL A 414 -13.12 26.39 2.24
N LYS A 415 -11.83 26.60 1.97
CA LYS A 415 -11.24 26.27 0.67
C LYS A 415 -11.20 24.76 0.45
N LEU A 416 -11.87 24.30 -0.60
CA LEU A 416 -11.67 22.96 -1.15
C LEU A 416 -10.40 22.97 -2.02
N THR A 417 -9.46 22.10 -1.71
CA THR A 417 -8.26 21.84 -2.50
C THR A 417 -8.52 20.65 -3.41
N VAL A 418 -8.11 20.79 -4.67
CA VAL A 418 -8.18 19.73 -5.68
C VAL A 418 -6.75 19.44 -6.14
N SER A 419 -6.36 18.18 -6.14
CA SER A 419 -5.07 17.70 -6.64
C SER A 419 -5.24 16.42 -7.46
N ASP A 420 -4.14 15.97 -8.06
CA ASP A 420 -3.96 14.61 -8.60
C ASP A 420 -5.10 14.19 -9.55
N THR A 421 -5.58 15.15 -10.35
CA THR A 421 -6.67 14.97 -11.29
C THR A 421 -6.18 14.21 -12.50
N THR A 422 -6.69 12.99 -12.66
CA THR A 422 -6.43 12.12 -13.81
C THR A 422 -7.62 12.17 -14.78
N ALA A 423 -7.65 11.26 -15.76
CA ALA A 423 -8.81 11.11 -16.64
C ALA A 423 -10.01 10.45 -15.93
N THR A 424 -9.77 9.69 -14.86
CA THR A 424 -10.77 8.84 -14.19
C THR A 424 -10.89 9.10 -12.70
N SER A 425 -10.09 10.00 -12.14
CA SER A 425 -10.11 10.34 -10.72
C SER A 425 -9.71 11.79 -10.43
N THR A 426 -10.03 12.26 -9.22
CA THR A 426 -9.43 13.47 -8.64
C THR A 426 -9.32 13.32 -7.12
N ARG A 427 -8.28 13.89 -6.53
CA ARG A 427 -8.16 14.00 -5.07
C ARG A 427 -8.76 15.33 -4.59
N LEU A 428 -9.52 15.27 -3.51
CA LEU A 428 -10.17 16.38 -2.84
C LEU A 428 -9.65 16.46 -1.39
N ALA A 429 -9.35 17.67 -0.90
CA ALA A 429 -8.95 17.89 0.50
C ALA A 429 -9.50 19.21 1.05
N TRP A 430 -9.94 19.22 2.31
CA TRP A 430 -10.50 20.40 2.98
C TRP A 430 -10.03 20.50 4.44
N PRO A 431 -9.99 21.72 5.03
CA PRO A 431 -9.77 21.88 6.46
C PRO A 431 -10.80 21.11 7.30
N ALA A 432 -10.39 20.59 8.46
CA ALA A 432 -11.31 19.98 9.40
C ALA A 432 -12.32 21.00 9.95
N GLY A 433 -13.58 20.59 10.05
CA GLY A 433 -14.64 21.29 10.76
C GLY A 433 -14.64 20.98 12.26
N PRO A 434 -15.81 21.10 12.92
CA PRO A 434 -15.96 20.76 14.33
C PRO A 434 -15.51 19.33 14.68
N VAL A 435 -15.19 19.10 15.95
CA VAL A 435 -14.96 17.75 16.49
C VAL A 435 -16.17 16.86 16.17
N ASP A 436 -15.91 15.60 15.81
CA ASP A 436 -16.88 14.61 15.34
C ASP A 436 -17.66 14.94 14.06
N ALA A 437 -17.29 16.00 13.33
CA ALA A 437 -17.90 16.32 12.05
C ALA A 437 -17.92 15.11 11.09
N ARG A 438 -19.04 15.01 10.36
CA ARG A 438 -19.21 14.10 9.23
C ARG A 438 -19.47 14.94 7.99
N TYR A 439 -18.86 14.53 6.89
CA TYR A 439 -18.94 15.24 5.61
C TYR A 439 -19.74 14.40 4.62
N ALA A 440 -20.45 15.06 3.72
CA ALA A 440 -20.89 14.49 2.46
C ALA A 440 -20.02 15.04 1.33
N VAL A 441 -19.62 14.17 0.41
CA VAL A 441 -18.94 14.54 -0.83
C VAL A 441 -20.02 14.66 -1.91
N LEU A 442 -20.22 15.86 -2.43
CA LEU A 442 -21.20 16.14 -3.47
C LEU A 442 -20.49 16.26 -4.83
N VAL A 443 -21.03 15.55 -5.82
CA VAL A 443 -20.65 15.68 -7.24
C VAL A 443 -21.92 16.05 -8.00
N ASP A 444 -21.85 17.15 -8.74
CA ASP A 444 -22.95 17.76 -9.50
C ASP A 444 -24.21 17.98 -8.65
N GLY A 445 -24.01 18.36 -7.38
CA GLY A 445 -25.06 18.60 -6.39
C GLY A 445 -25.63 17.35 -5.72
N ARG A 446 -25.24 16.14 -6.13
CA ARG A 446 -25.66 14.88 -5.50
C ARG A 446 -24.59 14.39 -4.52
N SER A 447 -24.98 14.09 -3.28
CA SER A 447 -24.12 13.37 -2.34
C SER A 447 -23.81 11.96 -2.86
N ILE A 448 -22.54 11.67 -3.15
CA ILE A 448 -22.10 10.34 -3.64
C ILE A 448 -21.53 9.45 -2.53
N ALA A 449 -21.05 10.03 -1.42
CA ALA A 449 -20.69 9.29 -0.20
C ALA A 449 -20.73 10.21 1.04
N ARG A 450 -20.75 9.61 2.23
CA ARG A 450 -20.55 10.29 3.52
C ARG A 450 -19.28 9.74 4.17
N THR A 451 -18.45 10.62 4.75
CA THR A 451 -17.13 10.28 5.29
C THR A 451 -16.80 11.07 6.58
N ALA A 452 -15.90 10.54 7.38
CA ALA A 452 -15.23 11.28 8.47
C ALA A 452 -13.91 11.92 8.01
N ALA A 453 -13.33 11.46 6.89
CA ALA A 453 -12.06 11.94 6.38
C ALA A 453 -12.16 13.36 5.83
N THR A 454 -11.05 14.10 5.90
CA THR A 454 -10.85 15.45 5.35
C THR A 454 -10.15 15.46 3.98
N ARG A 455 -9.76 14.27 3.49
CA ARG A 455 -9.21 14.04 2.16
C ARG A 455 -9.82 12.76 1.59
N VAL A 456 -10.16 12.79 0.31
CA VAL A 456 -10.71 11.64 -0.42
C VAL A 456 -10.24 11.64 -1.87
N SER A 457 -10.22 10.46 -2.47
CA SER A 457 -10.07 10.26 -3.90
C SER A 457 -11.43 9.91 -4.51
N VAL A 458 -11.91 10.74 -5.42
CA VAL A 458 -13.12 10.45 -6.21
C VAL A 458 -12.70 9.67 -7.44
N ILE A 459 -13.22 8.45 -7.62
CA ILE A 459 -12.84 7.50 -8.67
C ILE A 459 -14.03 7.19 -9.60
N GLY A 460 -13.77 6.57 -10.76
CA GLY A 460 -14.80 6.27 -11.75
C GLY A 460 -15.36 7.51 -12.45
N MET A 461 -14.57 8.58 -12.57
CA MET A 461 -14.93 9.78 -13.33
C MET A 461 -14.79 9.52 -14.85
N ARG A 462 -15.47 10.31 -15.69
CA ARG A 462 -15.31 10.25 -17.16
C ARG A 462 -14.11 11.09 -17.60
N PRO A 463 -13.29 10.66 -18.57
CA PRO A 463 -12.25 11.48 -19.17
C PRO A 463 -12.77 12.80 -19.78
N GLY A 464 -11.93 13.84 -19.78
CA GLY A 464 -12.19 15.16 -20.39
C GLY A 464 -13.40 15.93 -19.85
N THR A 465 -14.03 15.46 -18.78
CA THR A 465 -15.36 15.87 -18.31
C THR A 465 -15.25 16.85 -17.14
N ALA A 466 -16.09 17.88 -17.14
CA ALA A 466 -16.18 18.84 -16.03
C ALA A 466 -17.23 18.38 -15.01
N TYR A 467 -16.85 18.41 -13.73
CA TYR A 467 -17.65 18.02 -12.58
C TYR A 467 -17.68 19.15 -11.56
N ARG A 468 -18.84 19.41 -10.95
CA ARG A 468 -18.99 20.40 -9.87
C ARG A 468 -18.90 19.69 -8.52
N VAL A 469 -17.77 19.84 -7.83
CA VAL A 469 -17.53 19.19 -6.53
C VAL A 469 -17.76 20.17 -5.38
N GLN A 470 -18.33 19.68 -4.28
CA GLN A 470 -18.54 20.44 -3.05
C GLN A 470 -18.56 19.49 -1.86
N ILE A 471 -18.10 19.98 -0.70
CA ILE A 471 -18.25 19.28 0.57
C ILE A 471 -19.37 19.95 1.38
N ALA A 472 -20.20 19.14 2.03
CA ALA A 472 -21.20 19.59 3.00
C ALA A 472 -20.97 18.93 4.36
N LEU A 473 -21.28 19.63 5.45
CA LEU A 473 -21.43 19.03 6.77
C LEU A 473 -22.75 18.27 6.84
N VAL A 474 -22.69 17.07 7.42
CA VAL A 474 -23.87 16.26 7.77
C VAL A 474 -24.38 16.76 9.12
N GLN A 475 -25.61 17.26 9.14
CA GLN A 475 -26.30 17.68 10.34
C GLN A 475 -26.98 16.49 11.04
N SER A 476 -27.30 16.61 12.33
CA SER A 476 -27.87 15.53 13.15
C SER A 476 -29.20 14.96 12.62
N GLY A 477 -29.95 15.75 11.84
CA GLY A 477 -31.17 15.31 11.13
C GLY A 477 -30.91 14.71 9.73
N GLY A 478 -29.66 14.38 9.38
CA GLY A 478 -29.26 13.83 8.09
C GLY A 478 -29.10 14.86 6.95
N GLY A 479 -29.60 16.09 7.16
CA GLY A 479 -29.49 17.23 6.26
C GLY A 479 -28.03 17.61 5.91
N LEU A 480 -27.86 18.25 4.76
CA LEU A 480 -26.54 18.62 4.22
C LEU A 480 -26.38 20.14 4.20
N GLN A 481 -25.51 20.66 5.06
CA GLN A 481 -25.16 22.09 5.08
C GLN A 481 -23.87 22.31 4.27
N PRO A 482 -23.90 23.06 3.15
CA PRO A 482 -22.71 23.29 2.35
C PRO A 482 -21.55 23.91 3.17
N TYR A 483 -20.36 23.30 3.07
CA TYR A 483 -19.20 23.60 3.92
C TYR A 483 -18.06 24.27 3.13
N THR A 484 -17.83 23.81 1.88
CA THR A 484 -16.90 24.46 0.95
C THR A 484 -17.64 25.28 -0.10
N GLU A 485 -16.90 26.09 -0.85
CA GLU A 485 -17.37 26.54 -2.16
C GLU A 485 -17.55 25.37 -3.14
N VAL A 486 -18.31 25.61 -4.22
CA VAL A 486 -18.37 24.69 -5.35
C VAL A 486 -17.14 24.91 -6.22
N VAL A 487 -16.33 23.87 -6.42
CA VAL A 487 -15.18 23.90 -7.33
C VAL A 487 -15.53 23.11 -8.60
N THR A 488 -15.18 23.64 -9.77
CA THR A 488 -15.28 22.88 -11.02
C THR A 488 -13.97 22.16 -11.27
N VAL A 489 -14.00 20.84 -11.30
CA VAL A 489 -12.86 19.98 -11.65
C VAL A 489 -13.07 19.45 -13.06
N ARG A 490 -12.08 19.59 -13.94
CA ARG A 490 -12.08 18.96 -15.26
C ARG A 490 -11.07 17.83 -15.26
N THR A 491 -11.52 16.59 -15.45
CA THR A 491 -10.64 15.44 -15.65
C THR A 491 -9.80 15.61 -16.90
N THR A 492 -8.62 15.01 -16.94
CA THR A 492 -7.77 15.09 -18.13
C THR A 492 -8.42 14.36 -19.31
N SER A 493 -8.21 14.86 -20.52
CA SER A 493 -8.64 14.17 -21.74
C SER A 493 -7.95 12.80 -21.85
N PRO A 494 -8.61 11.78 -22.42
CA PRO A 494 -7.97 10.48 -22.60
C PRO A 494 -6.83 10.64 -23.61
N VAL A 495 -5.64 10.13 -23.27
CA VAL A 495 -4.51 10.08 -24.19
C VAL A 495 -4.91 9.16 -25.36
N ALA A 496 -4.54 9.53 -26.59
CA ALA A 496 -4.71 8.62 -27.71
C ALA A 496 -3.70 7.47 -27.55
N ALA A 497 -4.17 6.23 -27.48
CA ALA A 497 -3.26 5.09 -27.59
C ALA A 497 -2.67 5.06 -29.00
N ALA A 498 -1.39 5.44 -29.12
CA ALA A 498 -0.62 5.25 -30.33
C ALA A 498 -0.24 3.78 -30.48
N ALA A 499 -0.25 3.27 -31.71
CA ALA A 499 0.27 1.94 -31.99
C ALA A 499 1.80 1.94 -31.85
N ASN A 500 2.36 0.81 -31.42
CA ASN A 500 3.79 0.59 -31.22
C ASN A 500 4.50 1.42 -30.12
N GLU A 501 3.82 2.35 -29.44
CA GLU A 501 4.32 2.98 -28.21
C GLU A 501 4.08 2.10 -26.98
N TRP A 502 4.89 2.30 -25.93
CA TRP A 502 4.66 1.69 -24.62
C TRP A 502 3.63 2.51 -23.83
N LEU A 503 2.63 1.83 -23.31
CA LEU A 503 1.55 2.42 -22.52
C LEU A 503 1.15 1.53 -21.36
N SER A 504 0.63 2.13 -20.30
CA SER A 504 -0.05 1.41 -19.22
C SER A 504 -1.56 1.50 -19.40
N LEU A 505 -2.26 0.41 -19.09
CA LEU A 505 -3.72 0.31 -19.23
C LEU A 505 -4.36 0.40 -17.84
N HIS A 506 -4.80 1.60 -17.44
CA HIS A 506 -5.42 1.81 -16.13
C HIS A 506 -6.93 1.60 -16.18
N ASN A 507 -7.50 0.82 -15.27
CA ASN A 507 -8.93 0.57 -15.26
C ASN A 507 -9.73 1.86 -15.05
N ALA A 508 -10.81 2.06 -15.82
CA ALA A 508 -11.58 3.31 -15.81
C ALA A 508 -12.45 3.51 -14.57
N LEU A 509 -12.67 2.46 -13.76
CA LEU A 509 -13.30 2.57 -12.46
C LEU A 509 -12.29 2.91 -11.37
N THR A 510 -11.28 2.04 -11.17
CA THR A 510 -10.39 2.08 -10.00
C THR A 510 -9.12 2.90 -10.21
N GLY A 511 -8.71 3.14 -11.45
CA GLY A 511 -7.42 3.75 -11.78
C GLY A 511 -6.22 2.81 -11.67
N ALA A 512 -6.40 1.57 -11.21
CA ALA A 512 -5.33 0.57 -11.08
C ALA A 512 -4.94 -0.04 -12.45
N PRO A 513 -3.65 -0.32 -12.71
CA PRO A 513 -3.18 -0.84 -13.99
C PRO A 513 -3.53 -2.32 -14.23
N ALA A 514 -3.65 -2.71 -15.49
CA ALA A 514 -3.54 -4.10 -15.93
C ALA A 514 -2.08 -4.56 -15.84
N GLU A 515 -1.85 -5.75 -15.29
CA GLU A 515 -0.52 -6.26 -14.95
C GLU A 515 -0.36 -7.75 -15.32
N VAL A 516 0.82 -8.17 -15.81
CA VAL A 516 1.23 -9.60 -15.77
C VAL A 516 1.62 -9.96 -14.33
N HIS A 517 0.84 -10.83 -13.69
CA HIS A 517 0.97 -11.15 -12.26
C HIS A 517 2.41 -11.50 -11.86
N GLY A 518 3.02 -10.64 -11.04
CA GLY A 518 4.34 -10.86 -10.43
C GLY A 518 5.52 -10.97 -11.41
N SER A 519 5.45 -10.28 -12.55
CA SER A 519 6.46 -10.28 -13.63
C SER A 519 6.88 -11.68 -14.12
N ARG A 520 6.08 -12.72 -13.81
CA ARG A 520 6.40 -14.12 -14.14
C ARG A 520 6.46 -14.27 -15.67
N ARG A 521 7.39 -15.07 -16.21
CA ARG A 521 7.66 -15.21 -17.66
C ARG A 521 7.02 -16.44 -18.32
N ASN A 522 6.44 -17.33 -17.51
CA ASN A 522 5.80 -18.56 -17.99
C ASN A 522 4.50 -18.27 -18.77
N ASP A 523 4.17 -19.14 -19.72
CA ASP A 523 2.85 -19.15 -20.36
C ASP A 523 1.76 -19.51 -19.34
N GLY A 524 0.55 -18.97 -19.52
CA GLY A 524 -0.57 -19.20 -18.63
C GLY A 524 -0.56 -18.38 -17.33
N VAL A 525 0.45 -17.52 -17.13
CA VAL A 525 0.45 -16.52 -16.03
C VAL A 525 -0.70 -15.54 -16.25
N PRO A 526 -1.59 -15.33 -15.26
CA PRO A 526 -2.75 -14.46 -15.41
C PRO A 526 -2.38 -12.98 -15.52
N LEU A 527 -3.27 -12.24 -16.20
CA LEU A 527 -3.35 -10.81 -16.06
C LEU A 527 -4.23 -10.44 -14.86
N VAL A 528 -3.78 -9.47 -14.07
CA VAL A 528 -4.40 -9.04 -12.82
C VAL A 528 -4.48 -7.52 -12.73
N LEU A 529 -5.21 -7.02 -11.74
CA LEU A 529 -5.28 -5.61 -11.39
C LEU A 529 -4.13 -5.26 -10.41
N GLY A 530 -3.13 -4.53 -10.89
CA GLY A 530 -1.88 -4.24 -10.17
C GLY A 530 -1.94 -3.06 -9.19
N SER A 531 -0.85 -2.85 -8.45
CA SER A 531 -0.72 -1.80 -7.41
C SER A 531 -0.17 -0.45 -7.92
N GLY A 532 0.01 -0.23 -9.23
CA GLY A 532 0.45 1.09 -9.74
C GLY A 532 1.95 1.37 -9.55
N THR A 533 2.78 0.38 -9.85
CA THR A 533 4.23 0.39 -9.59
C THR A 533 5.03 1.02 -10.73
N GLY A 534 4.47 1.07 -11.94
CA GLY A 534 5.16 1.55 -13.15
C GLY A 534 6.19 0.55 -13.70
N ALA A 535 6.25 -0.67 -13.18
CA ALA A 535 7.19 -1.70 -13.62
C ALA A 535 6.81 -2.31 -14.99
N ALA A 536 7.74 -3.04 -15.61
CA ALA A 536 7.61 -3.55 -16.98
C ALA A 536 6.40 -4.47 -17.19
N ASN A 537 5.89 -5.09 -16.13
CA ASN A 537 4.74 -5.97 -16.17
C ASN A 537 3.39 -5.23 -16.23
N GLN A 538 3.39 -3.91 -15.99
CA GLN A 538 2.24 -3.00 -16.15
C GLN A 538 2.29 -2.22 -17.48
N ALA A 539 3.38 -2.37 -18.25
CA ALA A 539 3.59 -1.72 -19.54
C ALA A 539 3.29 -2.67 -20.72
N TRP A 540 2.58 -2.12 -21.71
CA TRP A 540 1.99 -2.83 -22.83
C TRP A 540 2.25 -2.10 -24.15
N ARG A 541 2.36 -2.84 -25.25
CA ARG A 541 2.46 -2.28 -26.60
C ARG A 541 1.38 -2.87 -27.50
N LEU A 542 0.63 -1.99 -28.17
CA LEU A 542 -0.36 -2.36 -29.17
C LEU A 542 0.33 -2.53 -30.53
N VAL A 543 0.56 -3.78 -30.93
CA VAL A 543 1.24 -4.11 -32.20
C VAL A 543 0.20 -4.50 -33.25
N PRO A 544 0.13 -3.85 -34.42
CA PRO A 544 -0.82 -4.23 -35.47
C PRO A 544 -0.69 -5.70 -35.91
N ALA A 545 -1.80 -6.42 -35.97
CA ALA A 545 -1.85 -7.84 -36.31
C ALA A 545 -2.53 -8.10 -37.67
N THR A 546 -3.69 -7.48 -37.87
CA THR A 546 -4.44 -7.39 -39.13
C THR A 546 -5.17 -6.04 -39.14
N GLU A 547 -5.88 -5.71 -40.23
CA GLU A 547 -6.67 -4.48 -40.30
C GLU A 547 -7.59 -4.31 -39.07
N GLY A 548 -7.44 -3.19 -38.35
CA GLY A 548 -8.22 -2.85 -37.15
C GLY A 548 -7.98 -3.71 -35.90
N MET A 549 -7.01 -4.64 -35.92
CA MET A 549 -6.76 -5.61 -34.85
C MET A 549 -5.30 -5.57 -34.38
N PHE A 550 -5.09 -5.72 -33.07
CA PHE A 550 -3.79 -5.60 -32.42
C PHE A 550 -3.45 -6.85 -31.61
N LEU A 551 -2.17 -7.21 -31.56
CA LEU A 551 -1.61 -7.95 -30.43
C LEU A 551 -1.37 -6.96 -29.28
N ILE A 552 -1.57 -7.42 -28.05
CA ILE A 552 -1.20 -6.67 -26.84
C ILE A 552 0.03 -7.38 -26.27
N VAL A 553 1.20 -6.72 -26.32
CA VAL A 553 2.50 -7.30 -25.95
C VAL A 553 2.97 -6.71 -24.63
N SER A 554 3.36 -7.54 -23.66
CA SER A 554 3.94 -7.08 -22.38
C SER A 554 5.40 -6.64 -22.54
N LYS A 555 5.80 -5.54 -21.88
CA LYS A 555 7.20 -5.08 -21.85
C LYS A 555 8.09 -6.05 -21.07
N ALA A 556 7.65 -6.53 -19.89
CA ALA A 556 8.42 -7.44 -19.04
C ALA A 556 8.81 -8.76 -19.72
N THR A 557 7.91 -9.32 -20.53
CA THR A 557 8.04 -10.70 -21.00
C THR A 557 8.14 -10.85 -22.52
N GLY A 558 7.78 -9.81 -23.29
CA GLY A 558 7.66 -9.88 -24.75
C GLY A 558 6.46 -10.73 -25.24
N LYS A 559 5.64 -11.24 -24.32
CA LYS A 559 4.54 -12.17 -24.61
C LYS A 559 3.22 -11.46 -24.90
N CYS A 560 2.32 -12.18 -25.56
CA CYS A 560 1.04 -11.67 -26.01
C CYS A 560 -0.09 -12.05 -25.06
N VAL A 561 -1.04 -11.14 -24.89
CA VAL A 561 -2.27 -11.39 -24.13
C VAL A 561 -3.21 -12.32 -24.92
N ALA A 562 -3.67 -13.37 -24.26
CA ALA A 562 -4.63 -14.34 -24.79
C ALA A 562 -5.64 -14.80 -23.71
N PRO A 563 -6.81 -15.34 -24.09
CA PRO A 563 -7.65 -16.13 -23.20
C PRO A 563 -6.90 -17.37 -22.71
N LEU A 564 -7.10 -17.76 -21.44
CA LEU A 564 -6.66 -19.05 -20.92
C LEU A 564 -7.19 -20.19 -21.79
N GLY A 565 -6.29 -21.03 -22.32
CA GLY A 565 -6.64 -22.10 -23.26
C GLY A 565 -6.88 -21.63 -24.71
N GLY A 566 -6.58 -20.37 -25.04
CA GLY A 566 -6.58 -19.82 -26.40
C GLY A 566 -7.97 -19.51 -27.00
N THR A 567 -9.05 -20.06 -26.46
CA THR A 567 -10.42 -19.79 -26.94
C THR A 567 -11.09 -18.67 -26.14
N ALA A 568 -11.62 -17.66 -26.83
CA ALA A 568 -12.33 -16.56 -26.20
C ALA A 568 -13.76 -16.97 -25.80
N VAL A 569 -13.98 -17.22 -24.51
CA VAL A 569 -15.30 -17.58 -23.95
C VAL A 569 -15.60 -16.69 -22.74
N ARG A 570 -16.88 -16.42 -22.46
CA ARG A 570 -17.28 -15.65 -21.27
C ARG A 570 -16.73 -16.31 -20.00
N GLY A 571 -16.16 -15.50 -19.13
CA GLY A 571 -15.60 -15.90 -17.84
C GLY A 571 -14.17 -16.42 -17.90
N VAL A 572 -13.58 -16.55 -19.10
CA VAL A 572 -12.19 -17.01 -19.25
C VAL A 572 -11.22 -15.89 -18.85
N PRO A 573 -10.29 -16.13 -17.90
CA PRO A 573 -9.26 -15.16 -17.55
C PRO A 573 -8.29 -14.93 -18.70
N LEU A 574 -7.69 -13.75 -18.74
CA LEU A 574 -6.58 -13.47 -19.62
C LEU A 574 -5.27 -13.95 -19.01
N VAL A 575 -4.39 -14.45 -19.87
CA VAL A 575 -3.05 -14.89 -19.56
C VAL A 575 -2.08 -14.35 -20.61
N GLN A 576 -0.78 -14.39 -20.32
CA GLN A 576 0.22 -14.27 -21.36
C GLN A 576 0.55 -15.63 -21.99
N VAL A 577 0.91 -15.61 -23.27
CA VAL A 577 1.44 -16.75 -24.05
C VAL A 577 2.40 -16.24 -25.13
N GLU A 578 3.17 -17.14 -25.74
CA GLU A 578 3.99 -16.77 -26.91
C GLU A 578 3.17 -16.09 -28.03
N CYS A 579 3.74 -15.04 -28.63
CA CYS A 579 3.09 -14.24 -29.64
C CYS A 579 2.92 -15.00 -30.96
N ALA A 580 1.67 -15.23 -31.36
CA ALA A 580 1.29 -15.95 -32.56
C ALA A 580 0.24 -15.13 -33.34
N PRO A 581 0.63 -14.21 -34.24
CA PRO A 581 -0.31 -13.33 -34.96
C PRO A 581 -1.35 -14.08 -35.81
N GLY A 582 -1.07 -15.33 -36.18
CA GLY A 582 -2.04 -16.22 -36.83
C GLY A 582 -3.24 -16.62 -35.96
N GLN A 583 -3.09 -16.61 -34.63
CA GLN A 583 -4.11 -17.06 -33.68
C GLN A 583 -5.15 -15.96 -33.42
N THR A 584 -6.42 -16.24 -33.74
CA THR A 584 -7.53 -15.29 -33.54
C THR A 584 -7.73 -14.91 -32.07
N GLY A 585 -7.46 -15.84 -31.15
CA GLY A 585 -7.52 -15.59 -29.70
C GLY A 585 -6.54 -14.54 -29.18
N GLN A 586 -5.49 -14.17 -29.93
CA GLN A 586 -4.54 -13.12 -29.54
C GLN A 586 -4.85 -11.75 -30.17
N ARG A 587 -5.89 -11.67 -31.03
CA ARG A 587 -6.22 -10.46 -31.78
C ARG A 587 -7.30 -9.65 -31.06
N TRP A 588 -6.92 -8.46 -30.60
CA TRP A 588 -7.75 -7.55 -29.85
C TRP A 588 -8.21 -6.37 -30.69
N ARG A 589 -9.52 -6.11 -30.71
CA ARG A 589 -10.08 -4.86 -31.23
C ARG A 589 -10.02 -3.81 -30.11
N VAL A 590 -9.52 -2.63 -30.44
CA VAL A 590 -9.49 -1.47 -29.53
C VAL A 590 -10.57 -0.49 -29.98
N THR A 591 -11.58 -0.24 -29.15
CA THR A 591 -12.64 0.75 -29.42
C THR A 591 -12.64 1.85 -28.36
N ARG A 592 -12.96 3.09 -28.76
CA ARG A 592 -13.17 4.19 -27.80
C ARG A 592 -14.56 4.10 -27.19
N THR A 593 -14.68 4.51 -25.93
CA THR A 593 -15.94 4.64 -25.17
C THR A 593 -15.92 5.95 -24.38
N ASP A 594 -17.07 6.38 -23.87
CA ASP A 594 -17.21 7.56 -22.98
C ASP A 594 -16.52 7.40 -21.61
N ALA A 595 -15.84 6.28 -21.38
CA ALA A 595 -15.06 5.97 -20.18
C ALA A 595 -13.58 5.65 -20.49
N GLY A 596 -13.17 5.65 -21.76
CA GLY A 596 -11.79 5.36 -22.17
C GLY A 596 -11.71 4.47 -23.42
N LEU A 597 -10.99 3.37 -23.31
CA LEU A 597 -10.86 2.31 -24.31
C LEU A 597 -11.52 1.03 -23.83
N ARG A 598 -12.04 0.25 -24.78
CA ARG A 598 -12.52 -1.11 -24.60
C ARG A 598 -11.66 -2.03 -25.46
N LEU A 599 -11.12 -3.06 -24.82
CA LEU A 599 -10.40 -4.15 -25.47
C LEU A 599 -11.41 -5.28 -25.67
N GLY A 600 -11.57 -5.78 -26.89
CA GLY A 600 -12.57 -6.79 -27.20
C GLY A 600 -12.13 -7.80 -28.25
N THR A 601 -12.90 -8.88 -28.37
CA THR A 601 -12.72 -9.91 -29.40
C THR A 601 -13.02 -9.37 -30.80
N ALA A 602 -12.55 -10.06 -31.85
CA ALA A 602 -12.72 -9.64 -33.24
C ALA A 602 -14.19 -9.53 -33.70
N ASP A 603 -15.09 -10.29 -33.10
CA ASP A 603 -16.55 -10.22 -33.30
C ASP A 603 -17.23 -9.14 -32.44
N GLY A 604 -16.54 -8.58 -31.44
CA GLY A 604 -17.09 -7.65 -30.46
C GLY A 604 -18.00 -8.29 -29.40
N ALA A 605 -18.13 -9.62 -29.38
CA ALA A 605 -19.05 -10.32 -28.47
C ALA A 605 -18.56 -10.34 -27.01
N LEU A 606 -17.24 -10.24 -26.79
CA LEU A 606 -16.62 -10.22 -25.47
C LEU A 606 -15.63 -9.06 -25.32
N VAL A 607 -15.48 -8.58 -24.09
CA VAL A 607 -14.61 -7.47 -23.68
C VAL A 607 -13.78 -7.83 -22.46
N VAL A 608 -12.65 -7.15 -22.28
CA VAL A 608 -11.77 -7.30 -21.11
C VAL A 608 -12.28 -6.45 -19.96
N GLY A 609 -12.67 -7.09 -18.86
CA GLY A 609 -13.05 -6.44 -17.61
C GLY A 609 -12.41 -7.08 -16.39
N ILE A 610 -12.57 -6.45 -15.23
CA ILE A 610 -12.18 -7.00 -13.93
C ILE A 610 -13.14 -8.15 -13.55
N GLY A 611 -12.60 -9.32 -13.23
CA GLY A 611 -13.34 -10.53 -12.86
C GLY A 611 -13.23 -10.92 -11.39
N SER A 612 -13.13 -12.23 -11.14
CA SER A 612 -13.04 -12.84 -9.81
C SER A 612 -11.69 -12.59 -9.14
N ARG A 613 -11.64 -12.78 -7.81
CA ARG A 613 -10.41 -12.63 -7.02
C ARG A 613 -9.42 -13.75 -7.29
N TYR A 614 -8.14 -13.39 -7.32
CA TYR A 614 -6.99 -14.28 -7.43
C TYR A 614 -5.97 -13.87 -6.35
N GLY A 615 -5.92 -14.64 -5.27
CA GLY A 615 -5.19 -14.22 -4.06
C GLY A 615 -5.79 -12.94 -3.48
N VAL A 616 -4.97 -11.89 -3.38
CA VAL A 616 -5.40 -10.56 -2.91
C VAL A 616 -5.86 -9.62 -4.04
N THR A 617 -5.54 -9.93 -5.30
CA THR A 617 -5.92 -9.13 -6.49
C THR A 617 -7.15 -9.70 -7.20
N ARG A 618 -7.56 -9.11 -8.33
CA ARG A 618 -8.60 -9.60 -9.24
C ARG A 618 -8.03 -9.88 -10.63
N LEU A 619 -8.56 -10.91 -11.29
CA LEU A 619 -8.20 -11.29 -12.66
C LEU A 619 -8.76 -10.30 -13.68
N LEU A 620 -8.06 -10.12 -14.80
CA LEU A 620 -8.67 -9.63 -16.03
C LEU A 620 -9.34 -10.81 -16.74
N THR A 621 -10.61 -10.62 -17.13
CA THR A 621 -11.49 -11.71 -17.58
C THR A 621 -12.33 -11.26 -18.77
N LEU A 622 -12.63 -12.18 -19.69
CA LEU A 622 -13.56 -11.95 -20.79
C LEU A 622 -15.02 -11.91 -20.32
N GLN A 623 -15.73 -10.84 -20.64
CA GLN A 623 -17.11 -10.59 -20.22
C GLN A 623 -17.97 -10.17 -21.40
N ARG A 624 -19.30 -10.27 -21.28
CA ARG A 624 -20.19 -9.61 -22.25
C ARG A 624 -20.18 -8.11 -21.99
N PRO A 625 -20.16 -7.24 -23.03
CA PRO A 625 -20.25 -5.80 -22.84
C PRO A 625 -21.60 -5.42 -22.22
N ASP A 626 -21.56 -4.80 -21.04
CA ASP A 626 -22.74 -4.29 -20.32
C ASP A 626 -22.71 -2.76 -20.11
N GLY A 627 -21.54 -2.15 -20.31
CA GLY A 627 -21.35 -0.70 -20.14
C GLY A 627 -20.77 -0.28 -18.79
N SER A 628 -20.51 -1.23 -17.89
CA SER A 628 -19.81 -0.98 -16.63
C SER A 628 -18.38 -0.47 -16.84
N ARG A 629 -17.92 0.39 -15.93
CA ARG A 629 -16.60 1.05 -16.03
C ARG A 629 -15.44 0.11 -15.83
N HIS A 630 -15.63 -0.96 -15.04
CA HIS A 630 -14.58 -1.97 -14.88
C HIS A 630 -14.26 -2.72 -16.19
N GLN A 631 -15.07 -2.57 -17.26
CA GLN A 631 -14.83 -3.05 -18.64
C GLN A 631 -14.16 -2.01 -19.56
N SER A 632 -13.72 -0.86 -19.02
CA SER A 632 -13.05 0.20 -19.77
C SER A 632 -11.69 0.52 -19.16
N TRP A 633 -10.76 1.00 -20.00
CA TRP A 633 -9.35 1.19 -19.69
C TRP A 633 -8.86 2.53 -20.24
N THR A 634 -8.18 3.32 -19.43
CA THR A 634 -7.51 4.56 -19.85
C THR A 634 -6.04 4.29 -20.13
N PRO A 635 -5.55 4.53 -21.36
CA PRO A 635 -4.12 4.45 -21.65
C PRO A 635 -3.39 5.64 -21.01
N ARG A 636 -2.17 5.41 -20.52
CA ARG A 636 -1.20 6.45 -20.15
C ARG A 636 0.16 6.06 -20.76
N PRO A 637 1.08 7.00 -21.05
CA PRO A 637 2.47 6.66 -21.34
C PRO A 637 3.07 5.80 -20.21
N ALA A 638 3.93 4.84 -20.57
CA ALA A 638 4.65 3.97 -19.63
C ALA A 638 6.16 3.97 -19.91
#